data_AF-A0A6B3FYC5-F1
#
_entry.id   AF-A0A6B3FYC5-F1
#
_cell.length_a   1.000
_cell.length_b   1.000
_cell.length_c   1.000
_cell.angle_alpha   90.00
_cell.angle_beta   90.00
_cell.angle_gamma   90.00
#
_symmetry.space_group_name_H-M   'P 1'
#
loop_
_entity.id
_entity.type
_entity.pdbx_description
1 polymer ?
#
loop_
_entity_poly.entity_id
_entity_poly.type
_entity_poly.pdbx_seq_one_letter_code
_entity_poly.pdbx_strand_id
1 'polypeptide(L)'
;MKIAFLINNAYGIGGTIRAVVNLSGALAATHEVEVVSVHRVQDEPSLPLDGRVTLTSLIDMRRASVSSERDHPSMRQPSVMFRYPDAIERPGRISYSALHDERIEGWLCRTDADVVIATRPDLNGYLVRYGRSSYVRIGQEHLSRAHLSPAVREHQNRAVRELDAFVTVSEADAADYRAANPDARARILCIPNGVPQPAVEPSTLDSNVIVAAGRLVGVKRYDRLIDAFALLASDHPAWSLRIYGGGTSETKLRRRIKRLGLYDRVFLMGPVSPIETEWAKGAIAAVSSDFESFGMTIVEAMHCGVPVVATDCPHGPAEIIHHGDDGLLVPLEAGVEGYAQALDRLMSDADLRASMGKVALQTAAAYAPHNVVHHYESLFRQFSHARTAPQPDKPKAPLWSRLRTVLSSRAEIRDAQEPVESPRRKKPRPTARVKATPDGSVSVRLERATLPSGPLDFIARLRHDPEQREIRIPVPLPDADADADTGGGLSEIVLHPDEHDLTEGRWNCYISSPGTDAKPKRLLCAMSEQARLVGRMPVLQDGRVTAWIPHTATDGTLAIRAWQRPAHAEVTGWRVSPEGAVVTARLLAEEAVRLLEEATVIAVSREGAEYDFTLPPSRFSRSEAEFTFTIPFERALELRSVEHDVWDLRLSTGEGHPLIPVGRIGGDIIDRKRIDTVPAVRLVHPARGLTRTRPFYTVGNDLALSLRDAEIEA
;
A
#
# COMPACT_ATOMS: atom_id res chain seq x y z
N MET A 1 16.03 15.86 25.03
CA MET A 1 14.77 16.56 25.39
C MET A 1 13.64 15.54 25.38
N LYS A 2 12.53 15.84 26.03
CA LYS A 2 11.27 15.10 25.88
C LYS A 2 10.36 15.79 24.87
N ILE A 3 9.98 15.08 23.82
CA ILE A 3 9.17 15.62 22.71
C ILE A 3 7.84 14.87 22.68
N ALA A 4 6.74 15.61 22.73
CA ALA A 4 5.40 15.03 22.63
C ALA A 4 4.69 15.43 21.34
N PHE A 5 4.24 14.45 20.57
CA PHE A 5 3.34 14.65 19.43
C PHE A 5 1.89 14.49 19.88
N LEU A 6 1.08 15.55 19.78
CA LEU A 6 -0.36 15.47 20.01
C LEU A 6 -1.07 15.27 18.67
N ILE A 7 -1.63 14.08 18.47
CA ILE A 7 -2.28 13.70 17.22
C ILE A 7 -3.71 13.22 17.44
N ASN A 8 -4.59 13.43 16.46
CA ASN A 8 -6.00 13.06 16.62
C ASN A 8 -6.18 11.53 16.72
N ASN A 9 -5.42 10.75 15.94
CA ASN A 9 -5.55 9.30 15.88
C ASN A 9 -4.24 8.66 15.39
N ALA A 10 -3.62 7.81 16.19
CA ALA A 10 -2.42 7.02 15.84
C ALA A 10 -2.73 5.70 15.10
N TYR A 11 -3.99 5.27 15.06
CA TYR A 11 -4.37 3.90 14.70
C TYR A 11 -4.83 3.74 13.24
N GLY A 12 -4.68 4.77 12.41
CA GLY A 12 -4.99 4.71 10.98
C GLY A 12 -3.73 4.61 10.11
N ILE A 13 -3.91 4.71 8.78
CA ILE A 13 -2.84 4.66 7.77
C ILE A 13 -2.67 5.97 6.98
N GLY A 14 -3.24 7.07 7.46
CA GLY A 14 -3.25 8.37 6.77
C GLY A 14 -1.86 9.02 6.71
N GLY A 15 -1.68 9.96 5.77
CA GLY A 15 -0.40 10.65 5.55
C GLY A 15 0.17 11.34 6.80
N THR A 16 -0.67 12.06 7.55
CA THR A 16 -0.26 12.67 8.84
C THR A 16 0.25 11.63 9.84
N ILE A 17 -0.42 10.47 9.92
CA ILE A 17 -0.03 9.40 10.85
C ILE A 17 1.33 8.85 10.42
N ARG A 18 1.51 8.56 9.12
CA ARG A 18 2.78 8.10 8.56
C ARG A 18 3.91 9.10 8.82
N ALA A 19 3.69 10.39 8.57
CA ALA A 19 4.68 11.43 8.82
C ALA A 19 5.09 11.50 10.30
N VAL A 20 4.14 11.39 11.22
CA VAL A 20 4.41 11.37 12.67
C VAL A 20 5.16 10.10 13.07
N VAL A 21 4.77 8.94 12.55
CA VAL A 21 5.49 7.66 12.81
C VAL A 21 6.95 7.77 12.36
N ASN A 22 7.19 8.26 11.15
CA ASN A 22 8.53 8.40 10.58
C ASN A 22 9.38 9.39 11.38
N LEU A 23 8.84 10.57 11.67
CA LEU A 23 9.56 11.63 12.39
C LEU A 23 9.80 11.26 13.86
N SER A 24 8.81 10.71 14.55
CA SER A 24 8.94 10.31 15.96
C SER A 24 9.96 9.19 16.13
N GLY A 25 9.97 8.20 15.24
CA GLY A 25 10.97 7.14 15.24
C GLY A 25 12.39 7.66 15.02
N ALA A 26 12.57 8.64 14.12
CA ALA A 26 13.87 9.26 13.88
C ALA A 26 14.33 10.13 15.06
N LEU A 27 13.43 10.93 15.66
CA LEU A 27 13.73 11.72 16.85
C LEU A 27 14.06 10.84 18.07
N ALA A 28 13.48 9.65 18.17
CA ALA A 28 13.74 8.71 19.26
C ALA A 28 15.17 8.13 19.26
N ALA A 29 15.96 8.42 18.23
CA ALA A 29 17.40 8.12 18.23
C ALA A 29 18.18 8.98 19.24
N THR A 30 17.75 10.22 19.48
CA THR A 30 18.49 11.20 20.30
C THR A 30 17.63 11.86 21.40
N HIS A 31 16.32 11.64 21.40
CA HIS A 31 15.37 12.26 22.33
C HIS A 31 14.41 11.23 22.94
N GLU A 32 13.82 11.57 24.09
CA GLU A 32 12.66 10.85 24.61
C GLU A 32 11.43 11.31 23.82
N VAL A 33 10.70 10.40 23.20
CA VAL A 33 9.56 10.74 22.32
C VAL A 33 8.29 10.03 22.78
N GLU A 34 7.23 10.83 22.93
CA GLU A 34 5.87 10.35 23.19
C GLU A 34 4.96 10.76 22.02
N VAL A 35 4.14 9.83 21.53
CA VAL A 35 3.01 10.09 20.65
C VAL A 35 1.74 9.95 21.47
N VAL A 36 0.98 11.03 21.57
CA VAL A 36 -0.27 11.11 22.32
C VAL A 36 -1.42 11.16 21.33
N SER A 37 -2.14 10.04 21.22
CA SER A 37 -3.33 9.93 20.40
C SER A 37 -4.56 10.42 21.17
N VAL A 38 -5.37 11.30 20.59
CA VAL A 38 -6.65 11.66 21.21
C VAL A 38 -7.57 10.44 21.30
N HIS A 39 -7.60 9.61 20.25
CA HIS A 39 -8.47 8.43 20.18
C HIS A 39 -7.67 7.13 20.16
N ARG A 40 -8.12 6.13 20.93
CA ARG A 40 -7.78 4.72 20.73
C ARG A 40 -8.97 3.98 20.12
N VAL A 41 -8.86 3.56 18.86
CA VAL A 41 -9.98 2.89 18.15
C VAL A 41 -9.79 1.38 17.99
N GLN A 42 -8.58 0.89 18.23
CA GLN A 42 -8.21 -0.52 18.17
C GLN A 42 -7.01 -0.78 19.10
N ASP A 43 -6.62 -2.04 19.28
CA ASP A 43 -5.61 -2.42 20.28
C ASP A 43 -4.20 -1.95 19.89
N GLU A 44 -3.83 -2.16 18.62
CA GLU A 44 -2.51 -1.90 18.05
C GLU A 44 -2.60 -0.91 16.88
N PRO A 45 -1.65 0.02 16.71
CA PRO A 45 -1.66 0.94 15.58
C PRO A 45 -1.47 0.20 14.25
N SER A 46 -2.11 0.69 13.18
CA SER A 46 -1.97 0.09 11.84
C SER A 46 -0.61 0.33 11.20
N LEU A 47 0.09 1.40 11.59
CA LEU A 47 1.49 1.64 11.23
C LEU A 47 2.34 1.41 12.49
N PRO A 48 3.37 0.56 12.42
CA PRO A 48 4.21 0.28 13.59
C PRO A 48 5.03 1.52 13.97
N LEU A 49 5.04 1.86 15.26
CA LEU A 49 5.97 2.85 15.80
C LEU A 49 7.31 2.19 16.16
N ASP A 50 8.38 2.99 16.14
CA ASP A 50 9.66 2.58 16.69
C ASP A 50 9.50 2.19 18.17
N GLY A 51 10.15 1.10 18.61
CA GLY A 51 10.00 0.58 19.97
C GLY A 51 10.54 1.49 21.08
N ARG A 52 11.24 2.57 20.73
CA ARG A 52 11.68 3.64 21.66
C ARG A 52 10.62 4.74 21.84
N VAL A 53 9.60 4.79 20.99
CA VAL A 53 8.53 5.79 21.05
C VAL A 53 7.41 5.28 21.94
N THR A 54 7.03 6.07 22.95
CA THR A 54 5.90 5.78 23.82
C THR A 54 4.60 6.21 23.13
N LEU A 55 3.62 5.31 23.01
CA LEU A 55 2.28 5.64 22.50
C LEU A 55 1.27 5.66 23.66
N THR A 56 0.64 6.81 23.91
CA THR A 56 -0.47 6.95 24.87
C THR A 56 -1.76 7.37 24.15
N SER A 57 -2.91 7.14 24.78
CA SER A 57 -4.20 7.54 24.25
C SER A 57 -5.06 8.22 25.31
N LEU A 58 -5.72 9.32 24.93
CA LEU A 58 -6.49 10.14 25.86
C LEU A 58 -7.92 9.65 26.07
N ILE A 59 -8.54 9.07 25.04
CA ILE A 59 -9.92 8.56 25.07
C ILE A 59 -9.97 7.18 24.41
N ASP A 60 -10.48 6.18 25.12
CA ASP A 60 -10.70 4.84 24.56
C ASP A 60 -12.03 4.77 23.79
N MET A 61 -11.95 4.54 22.49
CA MET A 61 -13.07 4.49 21.56
C MET A 61 -13.28 3.09 20.95
N ARG A 62 -12.64 2.05 21.53
CA ARG A 62 -12.76 0.66 21.07
C ARG A 62 -14.14 0.07 21.41
N ARG A 63 -14.89 -0.36 20.39
CA ARG A 63 -16.26 -0.91 20.52
C ARG A 63 -16.40 -2.04 21.54
N ALA A 64 -15.44 -2.95 21.59
CA ALA A 64 -15.50 -4.16 22.42
C ALA A 64 -14.65 -4.05 23.71
N SER A 65 -14.12 -2.87 24.00
CA SER A 65 -13.26 -2.66 25.18
C SER A 65 -14.08 -2.39 26.43
N VAL A 66 -13.69 -3.02 27.54
CA VAL A 66 -14.27 -2.75 28.87
C VAL A 66 -13.94 -1.35 29.38
N SER A 67 -12.84 -0.76 28.90
CA SER A 67 -12.44 0.62 29.20
C SER A 67 -12.98 1.62 28.18
N SER A 68 -13.90 1.21 27.29
CA SER A 68 -14.47 2.09 26.27
C SER A 68 -15.22 3.28 26.90
N GLU A 69 -14.83 4.48 26.51
CA GLU A 69 -15.43 5.75 26.94
C GLU A 69 -16.43 6.30 25.92
N ARG A 70 -16.81 5.51 24.90
CA ARG A 70 -17.75 5.94 23.84
C ARG A 70 -19.09 6.42 24.38
N ASP A 71 -19.58 5.80 25.46
CA ASP A 71 -20.85 6.10 26.10
C ASP A 71 -20.72 7.03 27.31
N HIS A 72 -19.52 7.57 27.56
CA HIS A 72 -19.27 8.50 28.66
C HIS A 72 -20.22 9.73 28.55
N PRO A 73 -20.85 10.20 29.63
CA PRO A 73 -21.85 11.28 29.57
C PRO A 73 -21.35 12.56 28.88
N SER A 74 -20.10 12.95 29.14
CA SER A 74 -19.46 14.12 28.52
C SER A 74 -19.22 13.97 27.02
N MET A 75 -19.33 12.76 26.44
CA MET A 75 -19.29 12.57 24.98
C MET A 75 -20.51 13.12 24.27
N ARG A 76 -21.65 13.21 24.96
CA ARG A 76 -22.91 13.76 24.41
C ARG A 76 -23.00 15.28 24.51
N GLN A 77 -22.08 15.90 25.25
CA GLN A 77 -22.04 17.34 25.43
C GLN A 77 -21.12 17.96 24.35
N PRO A 78 -21.54 19.04 23.68
CA PRO A 78 -20.74 19.66 22.63
C PRO A 78 -19.46 20.28 23.21
N SER A 79 -18.38 20.24 22.44
CA SER A 79 -17.13 20.92 22.81
C SER A 79 -17.34 22.43 22.97
N VAL A 80 -16.67 23.03 23.96
CA VAL A 80 -16.62 24.48 24.14
C VAL A 80 -15.60 25.15 23.22
N MET A 81 -14.65 24.37 22.67
CA MET A 81 -13.61 24.84 21.76
C MET A 81 -14.06 24.92 20.31
N PHE A 82 -14.82 23.92 19.86
CA PHE A 82 -15.22 23.76 18.46
C PHE A 82 -16.74 23.74 18.34
N ARG A 83 -17.33 24.93 18.13
CA ARG A 83 -18.77 25.12 17.96
C ARG A 83 -19.19 25.43 16.51
N TYR A 84 -18.30 25.24 15.53
CA TYR A 84 -18.60 25.55 14.14
C TYR A 84 -19.42 24.42 13.49
N PRO A 85 -20.41 24.73 12.62
CA PRO A 85 -21.26 23.74 11.95
C PRO A 85 -20.47 22.66 11.19
N ASP A 86 -19.35 23.02 10.57
CA ASP A 86 -18.48 22.11 9.79
C ASP A 86 -17.69 21.10 10.63
N ALA A 87 -17.57 21.33 11.94
CA ALA A 87 -16.95 20.37 12.88
C ALA A 87 -17.91 19.24 13.26
N ILE A 88 -19.19 19.41 12.93
CA ILE A 88 -20.29 18.54 13.29
C ILE A 88 -20.67 17.78 12.00
N GLU A 89 -20.41 16.47 11.99
CA GLU A 89 -20.87 15.51 10.99
C GLU A 89 -20.18 15.53 9.61
N ARG A 90 -18.95 15.02 9.58
CA ARG A 90 -18.47 14.26 8.40
C ARG A 90 -18.63 12.77 8.70
N PRO A 91 -19.28 11.97 7.83
CA PRO A 91 -19.37 10.52 8.00
C PRO A 91 -17.98 9.91 8.26
N GLY A 92 -17.83 9.24 9.40
CA GLY A 92 -16.57 8.61 9.80
C GLY A 92 -15.57 9.48 10.59
N ARG A 93 -15.90 10.74 10.94
CA ARG A 93 -15.13 11.53 11.91
C ARG A 93 -15.84 11.59 13.28
N ILE A 94 -15.06 11.41 14.34
CA ILE A 94 -15.51 11.58 15.73
C ILE A 94 -15.52 13.09 16.02
N SER A 95 -16.71 13.64 16.29
CA SER A 95 -16.87 15.04 16.69
C SER A 95 -16.29 15.28 18.09
N TYR A 96 -15.74 16.47 18.31
CA TYR A 96 -15.17 16.84 19.60
C TYR A 96 -16.30 17.18 20.59
N SER A 97 -16.16 16.67 21.81
CA SER A 97 -17.12 16.78 22.89
C SER A 97 -16.50 17.43 24.13
N ALA A 98 -17.29 17.67 25.17
CA ALA A 98 -16.77 18.14 26.45
C ALA A 98 -15.70 17.19 27.04
N LEU A 99 -15.80 15.87 26.78
CA LEU A 99 -14.76 14.92 27.19
C LEU A 99 -13.42 15.18 26.48
N HIS A 100 -13.46 15.57 25.21
CA HIS A 100 -12.23 15.91 24.47
C HIS A 100 -11.58 17.16 25.05
N ASP A 101 -12.39 18.18 25.37
CA ASP A 101 -11.90 19.38 26.03
C ASP A 101 -11.18 19.04 27.33
N GLU A 102 -11.83 18.28 28.21
CA GLU A 102 -11.30 17.88 29.51
C GLU A 102 -9.99 17.09 29.41
N ARG A 103 -9.94 16.08 28.52
CA ARG A 103 -8.79 15.17 28.42
C ARG A 103 -7.59 15.84 27.76
N ILE A 104 -7.82 16.62 26.70
CA ILE A 104 -6.74 17.34 26.02
C ILE A 104 -6.21 18.47 26.90
N GLU A 105 -7.09 19.26 27.54
CA GLU A 105 -6.68 20.30 28.52
C GLU A 105 -5.88 19.67 29.67
N GLY A 106 -6.39 18.58 30.24
CA GLY A 106 -5.75 17.90 31.36
C GLY A 106 -4.34 17.42 31.02
N TRP A 107 -4.16 16.85 29.82
CA TRP A 107 -2.84 16.40 29.35
C TRP A 107 -1.90 17.57 29.06
N LEU A 108 -2.33 18.58 28.29
CA LEU A 108 -1.53 19.77 27.98
C LEU A 108 -1.08 20.50 29.25
N CYS A 109 -1.92 20.49 30.28
CA CYS A 109 -1.54 20.98 31.58
C CYS A 109 -0.46 20.09 32.21
N ARG A 110 -0.64 18.78 32.31
CA ARG A 110 0.25 17.95 33.15
C ARG A 110 1.55 17.48 32.48
N THR A 111 1.65 17.54 31.15
CA THR A 111 2.84 17.05 30.44
C THR A 111 4.14 17.71 30.93
N ASP A 112 5.17 16.89 31.03
CA ASP A 112 6.56 17.22 31.36
C ASP A 112 7.44 17.33 30.10
N ALA A 113 6.86 17.27 28.91
CA ALA A 113 7.59 17.45 27.66
C ALA A 113 8.26 18.82 27.58
N ASP A 114 9.44 18.90 26.97
CA ASP A 114 10.13 20.16 26.66
C ASP A 114 9.52 20.83 25.42
N VAL A 115 8.97 20.01 24.51
CA VAL A 115 8.37 20.43 23.24
C VAL A 115 7.07 19.67 23.00
N VAL A 116 6.01 20.38 22.64
CA VAL A 116 4.74 19.81 22.20
C VAL A 116 4.46 20.20 20.76
N ILE A 117 4.31 19.19 19.90
CA ILE A 117 3.96 19.33 18.48
C ILE A 117 2.51 18.87 18.29
N ALA A 118 1.59 19.81 18.06
CA ALA A 118 0.20 19.49 17.75
C ALA A 118 0.00 19.37 16.24
N THR A 119 -0.70 18.32 15.80
CA THR A 119 -0.98 18.10 14.38
C THR A 119 -2.44 18.43 14.05
N ARG A 120 -2.67 19.29 13.06
CA ARG A 120 -3.98 19.75 12.56
C ARG A 120 -4.61 20.92 13.34
N PRO A 121 -5.60 21.63 12.74
CA PRO A 121 -6.05 22.89 13.28
C PRO A 121 -6.72 22.82 14.64
N ASP A 122 -7.51 21.79 14.86
CA ASP A 122 -8.24 21.62 16.11
C ASP A 122 -7.27 21.48 17.31
N LEU A 123 -6.19 20.70 17.13
CA LEU A 123 -5.18 20.49 18.17
C LEU A 123 -4.27 21.70 18.36
N ASN A 124 -3.99 22.44 17.30
CA ASN A 124 -3.29 23.74 17.40
C ASN A 124 -4.09 24.72 18.26
N GLY A 125 -5.42 24.74 18.14
CA GLY A 125 -6.30 25.53 18.98
C GLY A 125 -6.22 25.17 20.47
N TYR A 126 -6.23 23.88 20.80
CA TYR A 126 -6.02 23.44 22.18
C TYR A 126 -4.63 23.83 22.70
N LEU A 127 -3.59 23.61 21.90
CA LEU A 127 -2.21 23.92 22.27
C LEU A 127 -2.02 25.42 22.56
N VAL A 128 -2.67 26.30 21.82
CA VAL A 128 -2.62 27.75 22.10
C VAL A 128 -3.36 28.11 23.39
N ARG A 129 -4.55 27.53 23.60
CA ARG A 129 -5.41 27.90 24.74
C ARG A 129 -4.93 27.35 26.07
N TYR A 130 -4.52 26.09 26.09
CA TYR A 130 -4.19 25.33 27.31
C TYR A 130 -2.70 25.04 27.43
N GLY A 131 -1.92 25.35 26.39
CA GLY A 131 -0.47 25.25 26.40
C GLY A 131 0.17 26.11 27.49
N ARG A 132 1.25 25.63 28.07
CA ARG A 132 2.02 26.35 29.09
C ARG A 132 3.29 26.98 28.51
N SER A 133 3.80 28.00 29.19
CA SER A 133 5.11 28.59 28.93
C SER A 133 6.29 27.68 29.27
N SER A 134 6.06 26.53 29.92
CA SER A 134 7.11 25.57 30.29
C SER A 134 7.65 24.75 29.11
N TYR A 135 6.88 24.61 28.01
CA TYR A 135 7.30 23.82 26.83
C TYR A 135 7.06 24.55 25.51
N VAL A 136 7.86 24.27 24.49
CA VAL A 136 7.76 24.93 23.19
C VAL A 136 6.50 24.44 22.48
N ARG A 137 5.67 25.37 22.00
CA ARG A 137 4.38 25.08 21.37
C ARG A 137 4.49 25.19 19.86
N ILE A 138 4.53 24.04 19.20
CA ILE A 138 4.68 23.94 17.75
C ILE A 138 3.40 23.40 17.15
N GLY A 139 2.80 24.13 16.21
CA GLY A 139 1.74 23.58 15.37
C GLY A 139 2.31 23.01 14.08
N GLN A 140 1.77 21.89 13.62
CA GLN A 140 2.13 21.26 12.34
C GLN A 140 0.88 20.99 11.50
N GLU A 141 0.95 21.33 10.21
CA GLU A 141 -0.15 21.12 9.26
C GLU A 141 0.27 20.26 8.05
N HIS A 142 -0.62 19.36 7.66
CA HIS A 142 -0.44 18.40 6.56
C HIS A 142 -1.49 18.59 5.45
N LEU A 143 -2.35 19.61 5.56
CA LEU A 143 -3.31 20.03 4.55
C LEU A 143 -3.11 21.51 4.24
N SER A 144 -2.92 21.85 2.96
CA SER A 144 -2.68 23.25 2.59
C SER A 144 -3.83 24.17 3.00
N ARG A 145 -3.48 25.39 3.39
CA ARG A 145 -4.37 26.44 3.89
C ARG A 145 -5.58 26.69 2.99
N ALA A 146 -5.38 26.64 1.68
CA ALA A 146 -6.42 26.86 0.68
C ALA A 146 -7.55 25.81 0.74
N HIS A 147 -7.26 24.61 1.25
CA HIS A 147 -8.19 23.49 1.34
C HIS A 147 -8.90 23.38 2.70
N LEU A 148 -8.61 24.30 3.63
CA LEU A 148 -9.36 24.43 4.88
C LEU A 148 -10.68 25.16 4.62
N SER A 149 -11.76 24.72 5.28
CA SER A 149 -13.01 25.48 5.24
C SER A 149 -12.81 26.86 5.89
N PRO A 150 -13.59 27.89 5.52
CA PRO A 150 -13.38 29.24 6.01
C PRO A 150 -13.30 29.35 7.54
N ALA A 151 -14.16 28.61 8.26
CA ALA A 151 -14.18 28.59 9.72
C ALA A 151 -12.91 27.95 10.31
N VAL A 152 -12.49 26.82 9.76
CA VAL A 152 -11.27 26.11 10.22
C VAL A 152 -10.02 26.93 9.89
N ARG A 153 -9.97 27.55 8.71
CA ARG A 153 -8.86 28.42 8.28
C ARG A 153 -8.69 29.62 9.20
N GLU A 154 -9.79 30.27 9.57
CA GLU A 154 -9.76 31.40 10.49
C GLU A 154 -9.36 30.98 11.91
N HIS A 155 -9.87 29.84 12.39
CA HIS A 155 -9.40 29.25 13.65
C HIS A 155 -7.89 28.97 13.62
N GLN A 156 -7.39 28.36 12.54
CA GLN A 156 -5.98 28.06 12.36
C GLN A 156 -5.13 29.33 12.34
N ASN A 157 -5.51 30.37 11.60
CA ASN A 157 -4.78 31.63 11.54
C ASN A 157 -4.62 32.27 12.93
N ARG A 158 -5.67 32.25 13.75
CA ARG A 158 -5.58 32.73 15.14
C ARG A 158 -4.59 31.90 15.95
N ALA A 159 -4.63 30.57 15.83
CA ALA A 159 -3.68 29.71 16.52
C ALA A 159 -2.24 29.99 16.08
N VAL A 160 -1.98 30.10 14.77
CA VAL A 160 -0.66 30.41 14.21
C VAL A 160 -0.06 31.68 14.79
N ARG A 161 -0.85 32.72 15.07
CA ARG A 161 -0.33 33.98 15.63
C ARG A 161 0.20 33.86 17.06
N GLU A 162 -0.23 32.85 17.82
CA GLU A 162 0.06 32.68 19.25
C GLU A 162 0.99 31.52 19.60
N LEU A 163 1.27 30.64 18.63
CA LEU A 163 2.25 29.55 18.76
C LEU A 163 3.68 30.10 18.84
N ASP A 164 4.61 29.27 19.30
CA ASP A 164 6.04 29.60 19.27
C ASP A 164 6.57 29.37 17.83
N ALA A 165 6.17 28.27 17.20
CA ALA A 165 6.43 27.98 15.79
C ALA A 165 5.24 27.31 15.09
N PHE A 166 5.17 27.45 13.77
CA PHE A 166 4.21 26.77 12.93
C PHE A 166 4.90 26.18 11.70
N VAL A 167 4.68 24.89 11.48
CA VAL A 167 5.37 24.10 10.44
C VAL A 167 4.36 23.60 9.42
N THR A 168 4.62 23.92 8.16
CA THR A 168 3.95 23.32 6.99
C THR A 168 4.87 22.30 6.34
N VAL A 169 4.32 21.44 5.49
CA VAL A 169 5.07 20.40 4.76
C VAL A 169 5.51 20.83 3.36
N SER A 170 5.11 22.02 2.92
CA SER A 170 5.53 22.69 1.68
C SER A 170 5.77 24.18 1.92
N GLU A 171 6.74 24.74 1.21
CA GLU A 171 7.12 26.15 1.28
C GLU A 171 6.07 27.06 0.65
N ALA A 172 5.40 26.60 -0.42
CA ALA A 172 4.25 27.32 -0.97
C ALA A 172 3.17 27.55 0.11
N ASP A 173 2.90 26.56 0.96
CA ASP A 173 1.92 26.70 2.04
C ASP A 173 2.47 27.56 3.20
N ALA A 174 3.77 27.46 3.50
CA ALA A 174 4.42 28.33 4.49
C ALA A 174 4.29 29.81 4.07
N ALA A 175 4.52 30.10 2.80
CA ALA A 175 4.38 31.44 2.22
C ALA A 175 2.93 31.94 2.33
N ASP A 176 1.94 31.10 2.00
CA ASP A 176 0.52 31.42 2.16
C ASP A 176 0.16 31.77 3.62
N TYR A 177 0.70 31.03 4.59
CA TYR A 177 0.49 31.31 6.01
C TYR A 177 1.20 32.59 6.48
N ARG A 178 2.42 32.87 6.00
CA ARG A 178 3.13 34.13 6.29
C ARG A 178 2.38 35.33 5.72
N ALA A 179 1.94 35.25 4.47
CA ALA A 179 1.16 36.31 3.82
C ALA A 179 -0.17 36.56 4.53
N ALA A 180 -0.84 35.51 5.01
CA ALA A 180 -2.10 35.64 5.75
C ALA A 180 -1.93 36.10 7.21
N ASN A 181 -0.71 36.04 7.75
CA ASN A 181 -0.42 36.35 9.15
C ASN A 181 0.87 37.18 9.28
N PRO A 182 0.93 38.40 8.70
CA PRO A 182 2.14 39.23 8.70
C PRO A 182 2.59 39.63 10.10
N ASP A 183 1.65 39.74 11.05
CA ASP A 183 1.93 40.10 12.45
C ASP A 183 2.11 38.87 13.36
N ALA A 184 2.20 37.66 12.81
CA ALA A 184 2.41 36.47 13.62
C ALA A 184 3.74 36.54 14.35
N ARG A 185 3.70 36.30 15.68
CA ARG A 185 4.92 36.13 16.48
C ARG A 185 5.55 34.76 16.27
N ALA A 186 4.77 33.77 15.84
CA ALA A 186 5.24 32.43 15.57
C ALA A 186 6.22 32.42 14.40
N ARG A 187 7.26 31.58 14.52
CA ARG A 187 8.14 31.27 13.38
C ARG A 187 7.42 30.33 12.42
N ILE A 188 7.04 30.82 11.23
CA ILE A 188 6.37 30.03 10.18
C ILE A 188 7.40 29.46 9.20
N LEU A 189 7.54 28.14 9.15
CA LEU A 189 8.57 27.42 8.41
C LEU A 189 7.98 26.29 7.57
N CYS A 190 8.63 25.97 6.46
CA CYS A 190 8.48 24.66 5.83
C CYS A 190 9.48 23.68 6.44
N ILE A 191 8.99 22.53 6.88
CA ILE A 191 9.82 21.35 7.14
C ILE A 191 9.14 20.17 6.44
N PRO A 192 9.78 19.56 5.43
CA PRO A 192 9.15 18.50 4.64
C PRO A 192 8.90 17.24 5.48
N ASN A 193 8.03 16.36 4.97
CA ASN A 193 7.81 15.07 5.63
C ASN A 193 9.02 14.15 5.43
N GLY A 194 9.41 13.44 6.49
CA GLY A 194 10.39 12.36 6.41
C GLY A 194 9.82 11.11 5.76
N VAL A 195 10.49 10.61 4.73
CA VAL A 195 10.14 9.35 4.04
C VAL A 195 11.32 8.39 4.19
N PRO A 196 11.17 7.28 4.93
CA PRO A 196 12.25 6.31 5.14
C PRO A 196 12.79 5.77 3.82
N GLN A 197 14.10 5.57 3.75
CA GLN A 197 14.69 4.81 2.67
C GLN A 197 14.14 3.37 2.72
N PRO A 198 13.66 2.83 1.60
CA PRO A 198 13.11 1.50 1.55
C PRO A 198 14.21 0.46 1.77
N ALA A 199 13.83 -0.65 2.39
CA ALA A 199 14.67 -1.82 2.50
C ALA A 199 14.35 -2.83 1.39
N VAL A 200 14.22 -2.33 0.15
CA VAL A 200 14.09 -3.11 -1.09
C VAL A 200 15.19 -2.69 -2.06
N GLU A 201 15.53 -3.57 -2.99
CA GLU A 201 16.41 -3.21 -4.11
C GLU A 201 15.74 -2.14 -4.99
N PRO A 202 16.50 -1.15 -5.50
CA PRO A 202 15.99 -0.21 -6.49
C PRO A 202 15.44 -0.92 -7.72
N SER A 203 14.46 -0.29 -8.38
CA SER A 203 13.94 -0.74 -9.66
C SER A 203 15.04 -0.81 -10.71
N THR A 204 14.98 -1.82 -11.57
CA THR A 204 15.85 -1.91 -12.75
C THR A 204 15.35 -1.14 -13.95
N LEU A 205 14.14 -0.58 -13.89
CA LEU A 205 13.56 0.27 -14.94
C LEU A 205 13.42 -0.40 -16.32
N ASP A 206 13.61 -1.72 -16.36
CA ASP A 206 13.51 -2.61 -17.51
C ASP A 206 12.06 -3.10 -17.74
N SER A 207 11.21 -3.01 -16.72
CA SER A 207 9.79 -3.34 -16.85
C SER A 207 9.05 -2.31 -17.71
N ASN A 208 7.97 -2.73 -18.37
CA ASN A 208 7.04 -1.83 -19.03
C ASN A 208 5.83 -1.56 -18.12
N VAL A 209 6.09 -1.11 -16.89
CA VAL A 209 5.05 -0.86 -15.88
C VAL A 209 5.10 0.58 -15.39
N ILE A 210 3.96 1.27 -15.53
CA ILE A 210 3.68 2.52 -14.81
C ILE A 210 3.01 2.15 -13.49
N VAL A 211 3.54 2.62 -12.38
CA VAL A 211 2.98 2.43 -11.04
C VAL A 211 2.35 3.73 -10.55
N ALA A 212 1.17 3.64 -9.98
CA ALA A 212 0.54 4.76 -9.27
C ALA A 212 -0.03 4.24 -7.94
N ALA A 213 0.08 5.03 -6.86
CA ALA A 213 -0.40 4.60 -5.55
C ALA A 213 -1.08 5.73 -4.77
N GLY A 214 -2.13 5.36 -4.02
CA GLY A 214 -2.88 6.29 -3.16
C GLY A 214 -4.37 6.00 -3.13
N ARG A 215 -5.12 6.75 -2.29
CA ARG A 215 -6.57 6.58 -2.14
C ARG A 215 -7.30 6.78 -3.47
N LEU A 216 -8.21 5.87 -3.82
CA LEU A 216 -9.03 5.98 -5.04
C LEU A 216 -10.20 6.97 -4.83
N VAL A 217 -9.87 8.26 -4.78
CA VAL A 217 -10.80 9.38 -4.58
C VAL A 217 -10.61 10.44 -5.67
N GLY A 218 -11.62 11.29 -5.85
CA GLY A 218 -11.65 12.26 -6.96
C GLY A 218 -10.40 13.13 -7.08
N VAL A 219 -9.86 13.65 -5.96
CA VAL A 219 -8.69 14.55 -5.99
C VAL A 219 -7.41 13.90 -6.56
N LYS A 220 -7.27 12.57 -6.52
CA LYS A 220 -6.10 11.86 -7.07
C LYS A 220 -6.13 11.72 -8.59
N ARG A 221 -7.30 11.96 -9.20
CA ARG A 221 -7.52 12.00 -10.65
C ARG A 221 -6.91 10.83 -11.43
N TYR A 222 -7.01 9.61 -10.91
CA TYR A 222 -6.65 8.41 -11.68
C TYR A 222 -7.46 8.28 -12.98
N ASP A 223 -8.59 8.97 -13.06
CA ASP A 223 -9.37 9.11 -14.27
C ASP A 223 -8.57 9.85 -15.37
N ARG A 224 -7.80 10.90 -15.05
CA ARG A 224 -6.84 11.59 -15.95
C ARG A 224 -5.74 10.63 -16.39
N LEU A 225 -5.13 9.93 -15.44
CA LEU A 225 -4.03 8.99 -15.72
C LEU A 225 -4.46 7.87 -16.68
N ILE A 226 -5.65 7.31 -16.49
CA ILE A 226 -6.19 6.25 -17.35
C ILE A 226 -6.46 6.79 -18.77
N ASP A 227 -6.99 8.01 -18.91
CA ASP A 227 -7.20 8.60 -20.23
C ASP A 227 -5.89 8.88 -20.94
N ALA A 228 -4.90 9.42 -20.22
CA ALA A 228 -3.57 9.71 -20.77
C ALA A 228 -2.91 8.43 -21.28
N PHE A 229 -2.96 7.35 -20.49
CA PHE A 229 -2.48 6.04 -20.91
C PHE A 229 -3.25 5.47 -22.12
N ALA A 230 -4.57 5.74 -22.22
CA ALA A 230 -5.38 5.30 -23.35
C ALA A 230 -4.90 5.89 -24.68
N LEU A 231 -4.43 7.14 -24.68
CA LEU A 231 -3.89 7.82 -25.87
C LEU A 231 -2.60 7.16 -26.37
N LEU A 232 -1.84 6.51 -25.48
CA LEU A 232 -0.53 5.92 -25.77
C LEU A 232 -0.57 4.41 -25.97
N ALA A 233 -1.70 3.77 -25.63
CA ALA A 233 -1.77 2.32 -25.52
C ALA A 233 -1.43 1.64 -26.86
N SER A 234 -1.94 2.12 -28.00
CA SER A 234 -1.63 1.52 -29.31
C SER A 234 -0.15 1.53 -29.64
N ASP A 235 0.53 2.62 -29.30
CA ASP A 235 1.90 2.89 -29.71
C ASP A 235 2.91 2.20 -28.78
N HIS A 236 2.46 1.86 -27.57
CA HIS A 236 3.25 1.23 -26.51
C HIS A 236 2.67 -0.11 -26.06
N PRO A 237 2.52 -1.13 -26.92
CA PRO A 237 1.73 -2.34 -26.63
C PRO A 237 2.21 -3.15 -25.42
N ALA A 238 3.51 -3.10 -25.10
CA ALA A 238 4.09 -3.83 -23.96
C ALA A 238 3.78 -3.18 -22.59
N TRP A 239 3.38 -1.91 -22.58
CA TRP A 239 3.22 -1.17 -21.32
C TRP A 239 1.92 -1.49 -20.61
N SER A 240 1.97 -1.49 -19.28
CA SER A 240 0.80 -1.61 -18.42
C SER A 240 0.80 -0.55 -17.31
N LEU A 241 -0.38 -0.25 -16.80
CA LEU A 241 -0.60 0.68 -15.69
C LEU A 241 -1.14 -0.08 -14.48
N ARG A 242 -0.44 -0.03 -13.35
CA ARG A 242 -0.84 -0.65 -12.09
C ARG A 242 -1.15 0.42 -11.06
N ILE A 243 -2.39 0.43 -10.58
CA ILE A 243 -2.89 1.42 -9.61
C ILE A 243 -3.14 0.71 -8.26
N TYR A 244 -2.38 1.09 -7.24
CA TYR A 244 -2.45 0.56 -5.89
C TYR A 244 -3.25 1.48 -4.97
N GLY A 245 -4.20 0.91 -4.24
CA GLY A 245 -5.04 1.62 -3.29
C GLY A 245 -6.49 1.14 -3.30
N GLY A 246 -7.29 1.74 -2.41
CA GLY A 246 -8.74 1.53 -2.34
C GLY A 246 -9.46 2.87 -2.15
N GLY A 247 -10.76 2.90 -2.46
CA GLY A 247 -11.57 4.10 -2.28
C GLY A 247 -12.86 4.10 -3.07
N THR A 248 -13.68 5.13 -2.85
CA THR A 248 -15.03 5.25 -3.41
C THR A 248 -15.07 5.35 -4.94
N SER A 249 -13.95 5.68 -5.59
CA SER A 249 -13.88 5.80 -7.05
C SER A 249 -13.62 4.47 -7.76
N GLU A 250 -13.34 3.37 -7.05
CA GLU A 250 -12.95 2.09 -7.67
C GLU A 250 -13.93 1.65 -8.78
N THR A 251 -15.24 1.61 -8.48
CA THR A 251 -16.27 1.21 -9.46
C THR A 251 -16.34 2.14 -10.67
N LYS A 252 -16.08 3.45 -10.49
CA LYS A 252 -16.04 4.42 -11.60
C LYS A 252 -14.81 4.18 -12.48
N LEU A 253 -13.65 3.90 -11.87
CA LEU A 253 -12.40 3.60 -12.58
C LEU A 253 -12.50 2.28 -13.35
N ARG A 254 -13.04 1.21 -12.76
CA ARG A 254 -13.27 -0.08 -13.47
C ARG A 254 -14.14 0.09 -14.71
N ARG A 255 -15.24 0.87 -14.60
CA ARG A 255 -16.10 1.19 -15.75
C ARG A 255 -15.36 1.96 -16.84
N ARG A 256 -14.51 2.92 -16.45
CA ARG A 256 -13.69 3.70 -17.39
C ARG A 256 -12.70 2.81 -18.14
N ILE A 257 -11.96 1.95 -17.43
CA ILE A 257 -11.02 0.97 -18.00
C ILE A 257 -11.73 0.08 -19.02
N LYS A 258 -12.90 -0.47 -18.66
CA LYS A 258 -13.71 -1.30 -19.57
C LYS A 258 -14.10 -0.52 -20.82
N ARG A 259 -14.61 0.71 -20.68
CA ARG A 259 -15.08 1.53 -21.81
C ARG A 259 -13.95 1.91 -22.77
N LEU A 260 -12.73 2.09 -22.25
CA LEU A 260 -11.55 2.40 -23.06
C LEU A 260 -10.89 1.14 -23.65
N GLY A 261 -11.40 -0.06 -23.37
CA GLY A 261 -10.82 -1.31 -23.86
C GLY A 261 -9.48 -1.68 -23.23
N LEU A 262 -9.15 -1.13 -22.05
CA LEU A 262 -7.84 -1.27 -21.39
C LEU A 262 -7.81 -2.35 -20.28
N TYR A 263 -8.76 -3.28 -20.28
CA TYR A 263 -8.99 -4.23 -19.18
C TYR A 263 -7.89 -5.28 -19.01
N ASP A 264 -7.02 -5.45 -20.00
CA ASP A 264 -5.84 -6.31 -20.00
C ASP A 264 -4.53 -5.53 -19.81
N ARG A 265 -4.61 -4.20 -19.59
CA ARG A 265 -3.45 -3.31 -19.49
C ARG A 265 -3.48 -2.33 -18.33
N VAL A 266 -4.65 -2.02 -17.78
CA VAL A 266 -4.82 -1.16 -16.61
C VAL A 266 -5.42 -1.99 -15.46
N PHE A 267 -4.66 -2.10 -14.37
CA PHE A 267 -5.00 -2.97 -13.25
C PHE A 267 -5.21 -2.16 -11.97
N LEU A 268 -6.35 -2.39 -11.31
CA LEU A 268 -6.60 -1.91 -9.96
C LEU A 268 -6.14 -2.99 -8.97
N MET A 269 -4.95 -2.80 -8.40
CA MET A 269 -4.22 -3.79 -7.62
C MET A 269 -4.73 -3.96 -6.19
N GLY A 270 -5.56 -3.01 -5.72
CA GLY A 270 -6.00 -2.93 -4.33
C GLY A 270 -4.93 -2.31 -3.41
N PRO A 271 -5.24 -2.15 -2.12
CA PRO A 271 -4.28 -1.61 -1.14
C PRO A 271 -3.19 -2.64 -0.81
N VAL A 272 -1.97 -2.16 -0.60
CA VAL A 272 -0.78 -2.97 -0.28
C VAL A 272 0.08 -2.23 0.75
N SER A 273 0.79 -2.99 1.59
CA SER A 273 1.77 -2.47 2.56
C SER A 273 2.76 -3.60 2.88
N PRO A 274 4.09 -3.35 2.82
CA PRO A 274 4.76 -2.15 2.30
C PRO A 274 4.43 -1.88 0.82
N ILE A 275 4.46 -0.61 0.40
CA ILE A 275 4.22 -0.18 -1.02
C ILE A 275 5.53 -0.15 -1.82
N GLU A 276 6.64 -0.07 -1.13
CA GLU A 276 8.00 0.02 -1.64
C GLU A 276 8.34 -1.17 -2.56
N THR A 277 7.82 -2.37 -2.26
CA THR A 277 7.96 -3.56 -3.12
C THR A 277 7.28 -3.41 -4.47
N GLU A 278 6.26 -2.55 -4.58
CA GLU A 278 5.51 -2.32 -5.79
C GLU A 278 6.06 -1.13 -6.58
N TRP A 279 6.59 -0.11 -5.90
CA TRP A 279 7.35 0.95 -6.57
C TRP A 279 8.55 0.35 -7.31
N ALA A 280 9.31 -0.56 -6.68
CA ALA A 280 10.45 -1.25 -7.30
C ALA A 280 10.09 -2.08 -8.55
N LYS A 281 8.80 -2.36 -8.80
CA LYS A 281 8.32 -3.05 -10.02
C LYS A 281 8.17 -2.10 -11.21
N GLY A 282 8.05 -0.80 -10.96
CA GLY A 282 7.75 0.20 -11.97
C GLY A 282 9.00 0.72 -12.68
N ALA A 283 8.85 1.06 -13.96
CA ALA A 283 9.82 1.89 -14.67
C ALA A 283 9.46 3.37 -14.65
N ILE A 284 8.19 3.70 -14.36
CA ILE A 284 7.68 5.06 -14.22
C ILE A 284 6.71 5.08 -13.04
N ALA A 285 6.80 6.12 -12.21
CA ALA A 285 5.79 6.42 -11.20
C ALA A 285 4.90 7.56 -11.67
N ALA A 286 3.59 7.45 -11.45
CA ALA A 286 2.62 8.45 -11.89
C ALA A 286 1.83 9.04 -10.70
N VAL A 287 1.83 10.36 -10.59
CA VAL A 287 1.07 11.14 -9.60
C VAL A 287 0.21 12.16 -10.33
N SER A 288 -1.07 11.83 -10.51
CA SER A 288 -1.98 12.60 -11.36
C SER A 288 -2.85 13.62 -10.62
N SER A 289 -2.60 13.90 -9.34
CA SER A 289 -3.49 14.63 -8.44
C SER A 289 -3.77 16.08 -8.87
N ASP A 290 -4.97 16.58 -8.59
CA ASP A 290 -5.24 18.04 -8.69
C ASP A 290 -4.63 18.82 -7.52
N PHE A 291 -4.36 18.11 -6.41
CA PHE A 291 -3.82 18.70 -5.20
C PHE A 291 -3.00 17.67 -4.40
N GLU A 292 -1.84 18.09 -3.93
CA GLU A 292 -1.01 17.44 -2.91
C GLU A 292 -0.63 18.47 -1.84
N SER A 293 -0.46 18.04 -0.60
CA SER A 293 0.15 18.91 0.43
C SER A 293 1.68 18.86 0.40
N PHE A 294 2.23 17.69 0.00
CA PHE A 294 3.66 17.40 -0.04
C PHE A 294 3.98 16.46 -1.21
N GLY A 295 3.45 15.22 -1.17
CA GLY A 295 3.73 14.21 -2.20
C GLY A 295 4.63 13.07 -1.71
N MET A 296 4.31 12.44 -0.57
CA MET A 296 5.11 11.32 -0.04
C MET A 296 5.31 10.20 -1.08
N THR A 297 4.30 9.92 -1.90
CA THR A 297 4.38 8.88 -2.95
C THR A 297 5.40 9.20 -4.03
N ILE A 298 5.69 10.49 -4.26
CA ILE A 298 6.77 10.94 -5.15
C ILE A 298 8.11 10.49 -4.55
N VAL A 299 8.37 10.86 -3.30
CA VAL A 299 9.61 10.51 -2.59
C VAL A 299 9.76 9.00 -2.42
N GLU A 300 8.68 8.27 -2.08
CA GLU A 300 8.67 6.80 -1.97
C GLU A 300 9.09 6.13 -3.29
N ALA A 301 8.59 6.61 -4.43
CA ALA A 301 8.96 6.11 -5.75
C ALA A 301 10.41 6.44 -6.12
N MET A 302 10.83 7.69 -5.89
CA MET A 302 12.20 8.16 -6.14
C MET A 302 13.22 7.40 -5.29
N HIS A 303 12.87 7.04 -4.05
CA HIS A 303 13.67 6.18 -3.18
C HIS A 303 13.86 4.76 -3.72
N CYS A 304 12.97 4.30 -4.60
CA CYS A 304 13.10 3.03 -5.32
C CYS A 304 13.81 3.22 -6.68
N GLY A 305 14.34 4.42 -6.96
CA GLY A 305 15.01 4.76 -8.22
C GLY A 305 14.08 4.91 -9.41
N VAL A 306 12.78 5.13 -9.17
CA VAL A 306 11.79 5.28 -10.22
C VAL A 306 11.57 6.76 -10.53
N PRO A 307 11.77 7.21 -11.79
CA PRO A 307 11.45 8.58 -12.18
C PRO A 307 9.95 8.82 -12.15
N VAL A 308 9.56 10.04 -11.77
CA VAL A 308 8.15 10.38 -11.51
C VAL A 308 7.60 11.32 -12.58
N VAL A 309 6.44 10.99 -13.15
CA VAL A 309 5.59 11.94 -13.87
C VAL A 309 4.52 12.42 -12.89
N ALA A 310 4.53 13.71 -12.56
CA ALA A 310 3.58 14.31 -11.63
C ALA A 310 2.90 15.54 -12.24
N THR A 311 1.64 15.77 -11.89
CA THR A 311 1.02 17.07 -12.10
C THR A 311 1.71 18.13 -11.26
N ASP A 312 1.93 19.30 -11.85
CA ASP A 312 2.44 20.50 -11.18
C ASP A 312 1.29 21.19 -10.45
N CYS A 313 0.85 20.58 -9.34
CA CYS A 313 -0.13 21.22 -8.46
C CYS A 313 0.54 22.29 -7.58
N PRO A 314 -0.20 23.30 -7.10
CA PRO A 314 0.39 24.50 -6.46
C PRO A 314 1.27 24.27 -5.23
N HIS A 315 1.21 23.08 -4.61
CA HIS A 315 1.95 22.72 -3.41
C HIS A 315 2.53 21.31 -3.57
N GLY A 316 3.78 21.09 -3.17
CA GLY A 316 4.36 19.74 -3.03
C GLY A 316 5.25 19.28 -4.19
N PRO A 317 4.71 18.79 -5.34
CA PRO A 317 5.49 18.15 -6.39
C PRO A 317 6.67 18.97 -6.91
N ALA A 318 6.46 20.27 -7.21
CA ALA A 318 7.53 21.14 -7.71
C ALA A 318 8.62 21.47 -6.68
N GLU A 319 8.38 21.18 -5.40
CA GLU A 319 9.39 21.33 -4.34
C GLU A 319 10.22 20.05 -4.15
N ILE A 320 9.85 18.96 -4.82
CA ILE A 320 10.52 17.66 -4.76
C ILE A 320 11.16 17.30 -6.10
N ILE A 321 10.45 17.52 -7.20
CA ILE A 321 10.87 17.13 -8.56
C ILE A 321 11.58 18.30 -9.24
N HIS A 322 12.79 18.04 -9.72
CA HIS A 322 13.53 18.92 -10.62
C HIS A 322 13.17 18.53 -12.06
N HIS A 323 12.23 19.27 -12.66
CA HIS A 323 11.68 18.96 -13.99
C HIS A 323 12.79 18.75 -15.03
N GLY A 324 12.83 17.57 -15.63
CA GLY A 324 13.80 17.20 -16.66
C GLY A 324 15.02 16.44 -16.13
N ASP A 325 15.27 16.47 -14.82
CA ASP A 325 16.47 15.85 -14.21
C ASP A 325 16.15 14.57 -13.43
N ASP A 326 15.13 14.58 -12.56
CA ASP A 326 14.73 13.42 -11.74
C ASP A 326 13.24 13.03 -11.90
N GLY A 327 12.51 13.77 -12.72
CA GLY A 327 11.12 13.53 -13.04
C GLY A 327 10.57 14.58 -14.01
N LEU A 328 9.28 14.47 -14.33
CA LEU A 328 8.57 15.38 -15.21
C LEU A 328 7.35 15.97 -14.50
N LEU A 329 7.36 17.29 -14.35
CA LEU A 329 6.22 18.08 -13.92
C LEU A 329 5.33 18.43 -15.12
N VAL A 330 4.02 18.22 -14.98
CA VAL A 330 3.00 18.49 -16.00
C VAL A 330 2.05 19.58 -15.52
N PRO A 331 2.02 20.76 -16.15
CA PRO A 331 1.09 21.83 -15.78
C PRO A 331 -0.37 21.35 -15.79
N LEU A 332 -1.18 21.77 -14.81
CA LEU A 332 -2.57 21.31 -14.67
C LEU A 332 -3.44 21.64 -15.90
N GLU A 333 -3.17 22.78 -16.54
CA GLU A 333 -3.82 23.26 -17.76
C GLU A 333 -3.46 22.44 -19.01
N ALA A 334 -2.36 21.69 -18.99
CA ALA A 334 -1.96 20.81 -20.09
C ALA A 334 -2.85 19.56 -20.19
N GLY A 335 -3.69 19.32 -19.17
CA GLY A 335 -4.78 18.36 -19.26
C GLY A 335 -4.32 16.91 -19.39
N VAL A 336 -5.06 16.13 -20.16
CA VAL A 336 -4.79 14.71 -20.40
C VAL A 336 -3.64 14.55 -21.40
N GLU A 337 -3.61 15.40 -22.41
CA GLU A 337 -2.68 15.38 -23.54
C GLU A 337 -1.26 15.69 -23.09
N GLY A 338 -1.06 16.74 -22.27
CA GLY A 338 0.25 17.04 -21.70
C GLY A 338 0.76 15.95 -20.76
N TYR A 339 -0.15 15.32 -20.01
CA TYR A 339 0.20 14.19 -19.15
C TYR A 339 0.61 12.97 -19.98
N ALA A 340 -0.10 12.70 -21.08
CA ALA A 340 0.26 11.65 -22.03
C ALA A 340 1.62 11.91 -22.67
N GLN A 341 1.92 13.14 -23.09
CA GLN A 341 3.23 13.48 -23.67
C GLN A 341 4.39 13.25 -22.68
N ALA A 342 4.19 13.56 -21.39
CA ALA A 342 5.20 13.31 -20.37
C ALA A 342 5.41 11.80 -20.12
N LEU A 343 4.32 11.02 -20.09
CA LEU A 343 4.42 9.56 -20.02
C LEU A 343 5.13 8.98 -21.25
N ASP A 344 4.73 9.40 -22.45
CA ASP A 344 5.29 8.94 -23.72
C ASP A 344 6.81 9.18 -23.79
N ARG A 345 7.27 10.36 -23.38
CA ARG A 345 8.70 10.68 -23.32
C ARG A 345 9.48 9.66 -22.49
N LEU A 346 8.99 9.31 -21.31
CA LEU A 346 9.64 8.30 -20.48
C LEU A 346 9.41 6.89 -21.01
N MET A 347 8.27 6.56 -21.61
CA MET A 347 8.00 5.21 -22.15
C MET A 347 8.91 4.89 -23.35
N SER A 348 9.19 5.90 -24.17
CA SER A 348 9.99 5.79 -25.40
C SER A 348 11.50 5.82 -25.18
N ASP A 349 11.99 6.35 -24.06
CA ASP A 349 13.43 6.58 -23.84
C ASP A 349 13.93 5.90 -22.55
N ALA A 350 14.56 4.74 -22.71
CA ALA A 350 15.08 3.95 -21.60
C ALA A 350 16.30 4.60 -20.92
N ASP A 351 17.15 5.29 -21.68
CA ASP A 351 18.35 5.95 -21.16
C ASP A 351 17.96 7.18 -20.33
N LEU A 352 16.95 7.94 -20.79
CA LEU A 352 16.36 9.01 -20.02
C LEU A 352 15.77 8.50 -18.71
N ARG A 353 14.98 7.41 -18.73
CA ARG A 353 14.46 6.80 -17.49
C ARG A 353 15.58 6.41 -16.54
N ALA A 354 16.64 5.76 -17.04
CA ALA A 354 17.76 5.32 -16.21
C ALA A 354 18.53 6.49 -15.60
N SER A 355 18.80 7.54 -16.38
CA SER A 355 19.47 8.75 -15.89
C SER A 355 18.63 9.46 -14.83
N MET A 356 17.33 9.68 -15.09
CA MET A 356 16.42 10.31 -14.13
C MET A 356 16.25 9.47 -12.86
N GLY A 357 16.12 8.14 -12.97
CA GLY A 357 16.02 7.25 -11.82
C GLY A 357 17.22 7.32 -10.88
N LYS A 358 18.43 7.52 -11.43
CA LYS A 358 19.65 7.72 -10.64
C LYS A 358 19.63 9.06 -9.88
N VAL A 359 19.21 10.14 -10.53
CA VAL A 359 19.08 11.46 -9.87
C VAL A 359 17.95 11.42 -8.85
N ALA A 360 16.85 10.72 -9.14
CA ALA A 360 15.74 10.53 -8.22
C ALA A 360 16.15 9.88 -6.89
N LEU A 361 17.03 8.87 -6.91
CA LEU A 361 17.60 8.29 -5.69
C LEU A 361 18.34 9.34 -4.83
N GLN A 362 19.10 10.22 -5.49
CA GLN A 362 19.88 11.27 -4.81
C GLN A 362 18.96 12.33 -4.21
N THR A 363 17.96 12.79 -4.98
CA THR A 363 16.96 13.75 -4.51
C THR A 363 16.16 13.18 -3.33
N ALA A 364 15.73 11.93 -3.39
CA ALA A 364 14.96 11.29 -2.33
C ALA A 364 15.74 11.18 -1.01
N ALA A 365 17.07 10.99 -1.05
CA ALA A 365 17.91 10.88 0.14
C ALA A 365 17.80 12.10 1.07
N ALA A 366 17.57 13.30 0.54
CA ALA A 366 17.37 14.51 1.33
C ALA A 366 16.13 14.46 2.23
N TYR A 367 15.13 13.65 1.87
CA TYR A 367 13.88 13.47 2.60
C TYR A 367 13.91 12.31 3.60
N ALA A 368 15.06 11.63 3.74
CA ALA A 368 15.22 10.60 4.76
C ALA A 368 14.94 11.19 6.16
N PRO A 369 14.27 10.47 7.08
CA PRO A 369 13.81 11.04 8.35
C PRO A 369 14.93 11.66 9.19
N HIS A 370 16.13 11.11 9.17
CA HIS A 370 17.28 11.66 9.90
C HIS A 370 17.70 13.05 9.39
N ASN A 371 17.60 13.31 8.08
CA ASN A 371 17.88 14.63 7.50
C ASN A 371 16.79 15.64 7.91
N VAL A 372 15.53 15.21 7.95
CA VAL A 372 14.41 16.04 8.41
C VAL A 372 14.51 16.40 9.90
N VAL A 373 15.00 15.47 10.72
CA VAL A 373 15.21 15.69 12.17
C VAL A 373 16.10 16.91 12.45
N HIS A 374 17.14 17.14 11.65
CA HIS A 374 18.04 18.27 11.87
C HIS A 374 17.34 19.64 11.78
N HIS A 375 16.33 19.77 10.91
CA HIS A 375 15.51 20.99 10.84
C HIS A 375 14.70 21.21 12.13
N TYR A 376 14.11 20.14 12.66
CA TYR A 376 13.38 20.18 13.93
C TYR A 376 14.30 20.46 15.13
N GLU A 377 15.47 19.83 15.20
CA GLU A 377 16.44 20.08 16.29
C GLU A 377 16.99 21.50 16.26
N SER A 378 17.21 22.07 15.07
CA SER A 378 17.53 23.49 14.91
C SER A 378 16.40 24.37 15.45
N LEU A 379 15.14 24.05 15.12
CA LEU A 379 13.97 24.76 15.63
C LEU A 379 13.87 24.70 17.15
N PHE A 380 14.05 23.51 17.75
CA PHE A 380 13.97 23.34 19.20
C PHE A 380 15.02 24.17 19.93
N ARG A 381 16.27 24.18 19.45
CA ARG A 381 17.37 24.97 20.03
C ARG A 381 17.10 26.47 20.03
N GLN A 382 16.50 26.99 18.96
CA GLN A 382 16.16 28.42 18.88
C GLN A 382 15.20 28.85 19.99
N PHE A 383 14.24 28.01 20.35
CA PHE A 383 13.24 28.33 21.39
C PHE A 383 13.65 27.93 22.80
N SER A 384 14.53 26.93 22.97
CA SER A 384 15.05 26.58 24.29
C SER A 384 16.02 27.64 24.84
N HIS A 385 16.82 28.28 23.97
CA HIS A 385 17.71 29.39 24.37
C HIS A 385 16.98 30.71 24.66
N ALA A 386 15.80 30.94 24.07
CA ALA A 386 15.02 32.17 24.28
C ALA A 386 14.25 32.21 25.62
N ARG A 387 14.11 31.06 26.30
CA ARG A 387 13.26 30.88 27.49
C ARG A 387 14.01 30.89 28.82
N THR A 388 15.33 31.02 28.82
CA THR A 388 16.13 31.30 30.03
C THR A 388 15.93 32.73 30.55
N ALA A 389 15.18 33.58 29.85
CA ALA A 389 14.72 34.88 30.37
C ALA A 389 13.30 34.76 30.99
N PRO A 390 13.10 35.18 32.25
CA PRO A 390 11.80 35.07 32.91
C PRO A 390 10.74 35.94 32.23
N GLN A 391 9.67 35.33 31.72
CA GLN A 391 8.52 36.02 31.15
C GLN A 391 7.35 35.98 32.16
N PRO A 392 6.63 37.09 32.41
CA PRO A 392 5.52 37.09 33.35
C PRO A 392 4.36 36.22 32.85
N ASP A 393 3.83 35.39 33.76
CA ASP A 393 2.68 34.52 33.52
C ASP A 393 1.48 35.32 32.97
N LYS A 394 0.81 34.77 31.94
CA LYS A 394 -0.49 35.29 31.49
C LYS A 394 -1.48 35.24 32.67
N PRO A 395 -2.35 36.25 32.86
CA PRO A 395 -3.32 36.26 33.94
C PRO A 395 -4.27 35.06 33.84
N LYS A 396 -4.38 34.31 34.93
CA LYS A 396 -5.31 33.18 35.07
C LYS A 396 -6.73 33.64 34.76
N ALA A 397 -7.46 32.88 33.94
CA ALA A 397 -8.86 33.16 33.64
C ALA A 397 -9.71 33.27 34.95
N PRO A 398 -10.79 34.07 34.95
CA PRO A 398 -11.49 34.46 36.18
C PRO A 398 -12.12 33.25 36.89
N LEU A 399 -12.08 33.26 38.23
CA LEU A 399 -12.56 32.20 39.13
C LEU A 399 -14.01 31.74 38.84
N TRP A 400 -14.83 32.59 38.23
CA TRP A 400 -16.25 32.34 37.94
C TRP A 400 -16.49 31.33 36.80
N SER A 401 -15.54 31.10 35.89
CA SER A 401 -15.67 30.02 34.89
C SER A 401 -15.39 28.63 35.46
N ARG A 402 -14.77 28.55 36.65
CA ARG A 402 -14.51 27.29 37.38
C ARG A 402 -15.69 26.84 38.26
N LEU A 403 -16.60 27.74 38.63
CA LEU A 403 -17.67 27.46 39.58
C LEU A 403 -18.93 26.79 38.96
N ARG A 404 -19.12 26.84 37.64
CA ARG A 404 -20.24 26.15 36.98
C ARG A 404 -20.03 24.65 36.75
N THR A 405 -18.81 24.15 36.93
CA THR A 405 -18.47 22.73 36.70
C THR A 405 -18.28 21.95 38.01
N VAL A 406 -18.23 22.62 39.16
CA VAL A 406 -17.82 22.00 40.44
C VAL A 406 -19.01 21.53 41.31
N LEU A 407 -20.26 21.83 40.93
CA LEU A 407 -21.44 21.45 41.71
C LEU A 407 -22.25 20.26 41.17
N SER A 408 -21.73 19.50 40.20
CA SER A 408 -22.40 18.28 39.71
C SER A 408 -21.51 17.03 39.56
N SER A 409 -20.34 16.97 40.18
CA SER A 409 -19.48 15.77 40.13
C SER A 409 -18.76 15.44 41.44
N ARG A 410 -19.37 15.76 42.58
CA ARG A 410 -18.93 15.29 43.91
C ARG A 410 -19.66 14.00 44.29
N ALA A 411 -19.47 12.97 43.48
CA ALA A 411 -19.70 11.57 43.85
C ALA A 411 -18.89 10.70 42.89
N GLU A 412 -17.91 9.96 43.44
CA GLU A 412 -17.13 8.89 42.80
C GLU A 412 -16.10 9.29 41.73
N ILE A 413 -15.09 10.08 42.13
CA ILE A 413 -13.74 9.90 41.56
C ILE A 413 -13.05 8.87 42.45
N ARG A 414 -13.18 7.60 42.06
CA ARG A 414 -12.39 6.50 42.61
C ARG A 414 -11.04 6.50 41.89
N ASP A 415 -9.97 6.37 42.66
CA ASP A 415 -8.55 6.43 42.30
C ASP A 415 -8.22 6.36 40.81
N ALA A 416 -7.47 7.37 40.37
CA ALA A 416 -6.74 7.35 39.11
C ALA A 416 -5.94 6.05 39.03
N GLN A 417 -6.38 5.14 38.16
CA GLN A 417 -5.62 3.95 37.83
C GLN A 417 -4.22 4.38 37.38
N GLU A 418 -3.22 3.80 38.03
CA GLU A 418 -1.82 3.86 37.62
C GLU A 418 -1.70 3.61 36.11
N PRO A 419 -0.72 4.25 35.43
CA PRO A 419 -0.51 4.03 34.01
C PRO A 419 -0.38 2.53 33.75
N VAL A 420 -1.32 1.99 32.98
CA VAL A 420 -1.30 0.59 32.57
C VAL A 420 0.02 0.37 31.84
N GLU A 421 0.93 -0.34 32.50
CA GLU A 421 2.23 -0.76 31.97
C GLU A 421 2.04 -1.29 30.55
N SER A 422 2.85 -0.76 29.63
CA SER A 422 2.90 -1.23 28.25
C SER A 422 3.09 -2.74 28.22
N PRO A 423 2.40 -3.48 27.32
CA PRO A 423 2.43 -4.93 27.34
C PRO A 423 3.88 -5.45 27.28
N ARG A 424 4.23 -6.31 28.25
CA ARG A 424 5.50 -7.04 28.31
C ARG A 424 5.93 -7.48 26.91
N ARG A 425 7.14 -7.08 26.48
CA ARG A 425 7.73 -7.42 25.18
C ARG A 425 7.52 -8.91 24.88
N LYS A 426 6.62 -9.22 23.94
CA LYS A 426 6.46 -10.59 23.42
C LYS A 426 7.81 -11.02 22.82
N LYS A 427 8.21 -12.29 23.04
CA LYS A 427 9.39 -12.84 22.36
C LYS A 427 9.27 -12.58 20.85
N PRO A 428 10.33 -12.09 20.18
CA PRO A 428 10.26 -11.79 18.76
C PRO A 428 9.87 -13.05 17.97
N ARG A 429 8.96 -12.89 17.02
CA ARG A 429 8.55 -13.97 16.13
C ARG A 429 9.61 -14.10 15.03
N PRO A 430 9.99 -15.33 14.62
CA PRO A 430 10.90 -15.54 13.50
C PRO A 430 10.43 -14.76 12.27
N THR A 431 11.28 -13.90 11.74
CA THR A 431 10.96 -12.96 10.66
C THR A 431 11.93 -13.15 9.51
N ALA A 432 11.41 -13.05 8.29
CA ALA A 432 12.16 -13.20 7.06
C ALA A 432 11.84 -12.07 6.07
N ARG A 433 12.82 -11.76 5.25
CA ARG A 433 12.68 -11.00 4.01
C ARG A 433 12.88 -11.97 2.87
N VAL A 434 12.05 -11.88 1.83
CA VAL A 434 12.11 -12.79 0.70
C VAL A 434 12.20 -11.99 -0.60
N LYS A 435 12.99 -12.49 -1.54
CA LYS A 435 13.07 -11.94 -2.90
C LYS A 435 13.04 -13.04 -3.95
N ALA A 436 12.36 -12.76 -5.05
CA ALA A 436 12.48 -13.53 -6.27
C ALA A 436 13.70 -13.06 -7.06
N THR A 437 14.47 -14.00 -7.61
CA THR A 437 15.66 -13.74 -8.43
C THR A 437 15.33 -13.85 -9.93
N PRO A 438 16.18 -13.31 -10.83
CA PRO A 438 15.92 -13.32 -12.28
C PRO A 438 15.74 -14.72 -12.88
N ASP A 439 16.45 -15.72 -12.36
CA ASP A 439 16.37 -17.13 -12.76
C ASP A 439 15.07 -17.82 -12.27
N GLY A 440 14.29 -17.19 -11.39
CA GLY A 440 13.06 -17.75 -10.80
C GLY A 440 13.25 -18.43 -9.44
N SER A 441 14.47 -18.42 -8.92
CA SER A 441 14.77 -18.87 -7.55
C SER A 441 14.18 -17.91 -6.51
N VAL A 442 14.09 -18.38 -5.26
CA VAL A 442 13.57 -17.62 -4.12
C VAL A 442 14.65 -17.52 -3.05
N SER A 443 15.18 -16.32 -2.83
CA SER A 443 16.10 -16.03 -1.72
C SER A 443 15.31 -15.62 -0.49
N VAL A 444 15.58 -16.29 0.64
CA VAL A 444 14.98 -16.05 1.96
C VAL A 444 16.09 -15.61 2.91
N ARG A 445 16.02 -14.37 3.38
CA ARG A 445 16.93 -13.80 4.37
C ARG A 445 16.25 -13.74 5.74
N LEU A 446 16.81 -14.42 6.72
CA LEU A 446 16.22 -14.57 8.05
C LEU A 446 16.82 -13.58 9.05
N GLU A 447 15.99 -12.87 9.80
CA GLU A 447 16.42 -11.89 10.81
C GLU A 447 16.94 -12.57 12.08
N ARG A 448 18.27 -12.68 12.25
CA ARG A 448 18.88 -13.44 13.37
C ARG A 448 18.39 -13.03 14.74
N ALA A 449 18.20 -11.74 14.98
CA ALA A 449 17.70 -11.23 16.26
C ALA A 449 16.32 -11.81 16.66
N THR A 450 15.59 -12.38 15.69
CA THR A 450 14.27 -12.99 15.89
C THR A 450 14.29 -14.52 15.94
N LEU A 451 15.44 -15.14 15.65
CA LEU A 451 15.59 -16.58 15.56
C LEU A 451 15.96 -17.23 16.90
N PRO A 452 15.60 -18.51 17.12
CA PRO A 452 16.13 -19.29 18.23
C PRO A 452 17.65 -19.48 18.12
N SER A 453 18.34 -19.62 19.25
CA SER A 453 19.75 -19.98 19.27
C SER A 453 19.98 -21.43 18.84
N GLY A 454 21.15 -21.71 18.26
CA GLY A 454 21.58 -23.06 17.83
C GLY A 454 21.37 -23.33 16.33
N PRO A 455 21.61 -24.57 15.88
CA PRO A 455 21.30 -25.00 14.51
C PRO A 455 19.81 -24.85 14.21
N LEU A 456 19.48 -24.53 12.97
CA LEU A 456 18.10 -24.33 12.51
C LEU A 456 17.90 -24.95 11.12
N ASP A 457 16.67 -25.40 10.87
CA ASP A 457 16.18 -25.78 9.55
C ASP A 457 15.09 -24.81 9.09
N PHE A 458 15.19 -24.36 7.86
CA PHE A 458 14.06 -23.79 7.12
C PHE A 458 13.18 -24.92 6.59
N ILE A 459 11.87 -24.78 6.73
CA ILE A 459 10.89 -25.74 6.25
C ILE A 459 9.87 -25.03 5.37
N ALA A 460 9.67 -25.51 4.15
CA ALA A 460 8.49 -25.18 3.36
C ALA A 460 7.56 -26.39 3.32
N ARG A 461 6.31 -26.23 3.76
CA ARG A 461 5.30 -27.30 3.83
C ARG A 461 4.08 -26.99 2.98
N LEU A 462 3.62 -27.95 2.18
CA LEU A 462 2.45 -27.78 1.32
C LEU A 462 1.15 -27.68 2.14
N ARG A 463 0.29 -26.71 1.78
CA ARG A 463 -1.01 -26.48 2.45
C ARG A 463 -2.01 -27.57 2.09
N HIS A 464 -2.76 -28.02 3.09
CA HIS A 464 -3.87 -28.97 2.95
C HIS A 464 -3.48 -30.29 2.29
N ASP A 465 -2.19 -30.66 2.38
CA ASP A 465 -1.67 -31.87 1.79
C ASP A 465 -1.81 -33.05 2.77
N PRO A 466 -2.58 -34.10 2.44
CA PRO A 466 -2.73 -35.27 3.31
C PRO A 466 -1.40 -36.03 3.49
N GLU A 467 -0.51 -35.97 2.50
CA GLU A 467 0.83 -36.58 2.54
C GLU A 467 1.83 -35.76 3.37
N GLN A 468 1.45 -34.55 3.82
CA GLN A 468 2.29 -33.66 4.62
C GLN A 468 3.66 -33.36 3.98
N ARG A 469 3.72 -33.27 2.64
CA ARG A 469 4.96 -32.97 1.91
C ARG A 469 5.60 -31.67 2.39
N GLU A 470 6.90 -31.74 2.64
CA GLU A 470 7.74 -30.62 3.01
C GLU A 470 9.17 -30.78 2.50
N ILE A 471 9.83 -29.67 2.26
CA ILE A 471 11.28 -29.61 2.04
C ILE A 471 11.95 -29.00 3.27
N ARG A 472 13.18 -29.42 3.56
CA ARG A 472 13.98 -28.94 4.68
C ARG A 472 15.36 -28.51 4.20
N ILE A 473 15.76 -27.31 4.57
CA ILE A 473 17.04 -26.72 4.18
C ILE A 473 17.74 -26.26 5.46
N PRO A 474 18.94 -26.77 5.78
CA PRO A 474 19.73 -26.28 6.91
C PRO A 474 20.02 -24.79 6.75
N VAL A 475 19.79 -24.00 7.80
CA VAL A 475 20.12 -22.58 7.81
C VAL A 475 21.64 -22.43 8.01
N PRO A 476 22.35 -21.73 7.12
CA PRO A 476 23.79 -21.51 7.28
C PRO A 476 24.12 -20.82 8.60
N LEU A 477 25.17 -21.29 9.28
CA LEU A 477 25.79 -20.56 10.38
C LEU A 477 26.49 -19.32 9.78
N PRO A 478 26.44 -18.15 10.42
CA PRO A 478 27.10 -16.96 9.93
C PRO A 478 28.61 -17.16 9.99
N ASP A 479 29.28 -16.55 9.02
CA ASP A 479 30.73 -16.42 9.04
C ASP A 479 31.16 -15.63 10.28
N ALA A 480 32.18 -16.12 10.98
CA ALA A 480 32.71 -15.49 12.19
C ALA A 480 33.32 -14.09 11.94
N ASP A 481 33.60 -13.76 10.67
CA ASP A 481 34.29 -12.55 10.22
C ASP A 481 33.38 -11.54 9.49
N ALA A 482 32.05 -11.75 9.47
CA ALA A 482 31.14 -10.83 8.79
C ALA A 482 30.93 -9.54 9.61
N ASP A 483 31.36 -8.40 9.05
CA ASP A 483 31.21 -7.07 9.65
C ASP A 483 29.76 -6.77 10.07
N ALA A 484 29.61 -6.24 11.30
CA ALA A 484 28.31 -5.89 11.89
C ALA A 484 27.57 -4.81 11.08
N ASP A 485 28.28 -4.01 10.28
CA ASP A 485 27.73 -2.89 9.50
C ASP A 485 27.25 -3.25 8.09
N THR A 486 27.57 -4.45 7.55
CA THR A 486 27.21 -4.85 6.17
C THR A 486 26.02 -5.83 6.07
N GLY A 487 25.21 -5.95 7.13
CA GLY A 487 24.08 -6.89 7.14
C GLY A 487 24.38 -8.22 7.83
N GLY A 488 25.40 -8.28 8.68
CA GLY A 488 25.81 -9.44 9.51
C GLY A 488 24.74 -9.99 10.49
N GLY A 489 23.49 -9.52 10.41
CA GLY A 489 22.34 -10.03 11.15
C GLY A 489 21.40 -10.93 10.33
N LEU A 490 21.71 -11.24 9.07
CA LEU A 490 20.84 -12.05 8.19
C LEU A 490 21.52 -13.36 7.77
N SER A 491 20.83 -14.50 7.94
CA SER A 491 21.21 -15.77 7.31
C SER A 491 20.41 -15.93 6.01
N GLU A 492 21.06 -16.22 4.89
CA GLU A 492 20.43 -16.36 3.57
C GLU A 492 20.28 -17.84 3.16
N ILE A 493 19.16 -18.16 2.54
CA ILE A 493 18.83 -19.46 1.97
C ILE A 493 18.29 -19.20 0.57
N VAL A 494 18.69 -20.00 -0.41
CA VAL A 494 18.15 -19.89 -1.78
C VAL A 494 17.47 -21.19 -2.15
N LEU A 495 16.21 -21.08 -2.57
CA LEU A 495 15.43 -22.16 -3.12
C LEU A 495 15.53 -22.10 -4.64
N HIS A 496 16.16 -23.10 -5.24
CA HIS A 496 16.31 -23.21 -6.69
C HIS A 496 15.27 -24.18 -7.30
N PRO A 497 14.59 -23.83 -8.40
CA PRO A 497 13.61 -24.69 -9.07
C PRO A 497 14.13 -26.03 -9.63
N ASP A 498 15.42 -26.16 -9.94
CA ASP A 498 16.10 -27.43 -10.28
C ASP A 498 16.40 -28.29 -9.06
N GLU A 499 16.79 -27.66 -7.95
CA GLU A 499 17.27 -28.39 -6.77
C GLU A 499 16.15 -28.77 -5.78
N HIS A 500 15.06 -27.99 -5.76
CA HIS A 500 14.02 -28.11 -4.74
C HIS A 500 12.64 -28.39 -5.37
N ASP A 501 12.04 -29.52 -5.02
CA ASP A 501 10.74 -29.94 -5.56
C ASP A 501 9.56 -29.29 -4.81
N LEU A 502 9.10 -28.13 -5.32
CA LEU A 502 7.86 -27.50 -4.89
C LEU A 502 6.72 -27.83 -5.87
N THR A 503 5.98 -28.90 -5.57
CA THR A 503 4.77 -29.29 -6.34
C THR A 503 3.71 -28.18 -6.33
N GLU A 504 2.79 -28.23 -7.31
CA GLU A 504 1.77 -27.20 -7.48
C GLU A 504 0.91 -27.00 -6.22
N GLY A 505 0.90 -25.77 -5.70
CA GLY A 505 0.17 -25.46 -4.48
C GLY A 505 0.64 -24.20 -3.78
N ARG A 506 0.28 -24.09 -2.50
CA ARG A 506 0.71 -23.00 -1.61
C ARG A 506 1.55 -23.58 -0.50
N TRP A 507 2.78 -23.12 -0.37
CA TRP A 507 3.76 -23.60 0.58
C TRP A 507 3.91 -22.61 1.72
N ASN A 508 3.83 -23.13 2.95
CA ASN A 508 3.98 -22.36 4.18
C ASN A 508 5.41 -22.46 4.69
N CYS A 509 6.01 -21.33 5.07
CA CYS A 509 7.39 -21.31 5.51
C CYS A 509 7.52 -21.26 7.04
N TYR A 510 8.46 -22.03 7.57
CA TYR A 510 8.71 -22.19 9.00
C TYR A 510 10.21 -22.24 9.31
N ILE A 511 10.54 -22.03 10.58
CA ILE A 511 11.83 -22.36 11.18
C ILE A 511 11.64 -23.43 12.25
N SER A 512 12.56 -24.39 12.29
CA SER A 512 12.63 -25.44 13.29
C SER A 512 14.04 -25.56 13.85
N SER A 513 14.16 -26.01 15.11
CA SER A 513 15.44 -26.42 15.70
C SER A 513 15.56 -27.94 15.56
N PRO A 514 16.44 -28.46 14.68
CA PRO A 514 16.60 -29.89 14.47
C PRO A 514 17.01 -30.58 15.78
N GLY A 515 16.54 -31.83 15.96
CA GLY A 515 16.85 -32.63 17.15
C GLY A 515 16.14 -32.18 18.44
N THR A 516 15.15 -31.28 18.36
CA THR A 516 14.33 -30.85 19.51
C THR A 516 12.86 -31.18 19.29
N ASP A 517 12.10 -31.40 20.38
CA ASP A 517 10.64 -31.58 20.34
C ASP A 517 9.88 -30.26 20.11
N ALA A 518 10.59 -29.16 19.83
CA ALA A 518 9.98 -27.86 19.60
C ALA A 518 9.22 -27.84 18.27
N LYS A 519 7.94 -27.44 18.30
CA LYS A 519 7.13 -27.30 17.08
C LYS A 519 7.72 -26.23 16.15
N PRO A 520 7.73 -26.46 14.82
CA PRO A 520 8.14 -25.47 13.85
C PRO A 520 7.35 -24.17 13.99
N LYS A 521 8.06 -23.04 13.95
CA LYS A 521 7.49 -21.70 14.10
C LYS A 521 7.30 -21.07 12.72
N ARG A 522 6.10 -20.53 12.48
CA ARG A 522 5.77 -19.77 11.27
C ARG A 522 6.70 -18.57 11.10
N LEU A 523 7.24 -18.39 9.89
CA LEU A 523 7.98 -17.19 9.53
C LEU A 523 7.03 -16.04 9.20
N LEU A 524 7.23 -14.90 9.84
CA LEU A 524 6.64 -13.63 9.41
C LEU A 524 7.35 -13.13 8.15
N CYS A 525 6.59 -12.58 7.21
CA CYS A 525 7.14 -11.95 6.01
C CYS A 525 7.21 -10.45 6.25
N ALA A 526 8.42 -9.94 6.54
CA ALA A 526 8.64 -8.49 6.67
C ALA A 526 8.60 -7.78 5.32
N MET A 527 9.09 -8.44 4.28
CA MET A 527 9.21 -7.90 2.93
C MET A 527 9.16 -9.02 1.91
N SER A 528 8.48 -8.81 0.79
CA SER A 528 8.38 -9.77 -0.32
C SER A 528 8.64 -9.08 -1.66
N GLU A 529 9.88 -9.12 -2.12
CA GLU A 529 10.31 -8.47 -3.36
C GLU A 529 10.05 -9.37 -4.58
N GLN A 530 9.25 -8.88 -5.51
CA GLN A 530 8.83 -9.63 -6.71
C GLN A 530 9.14 -8.89 -8.02
N ALA A 531 9.93 -7.81 -7.96
CA ALA A 531 10.25 -6.99 -9.14
C ALA A 531 10.83 -7.82 -10.30
N ARG A 532 11.66 -8.82 -9.98
CA ARG A 532 12.26 -9.74 -10.96
C ARG A 532 11.28 -10.70 -11.63
N LEU A 533 10.04 -10.78 -11.14
CA LEU A 533 9.00 -11.62 -11.73
C LEU A 533 8.10 -10.85 -12.69
N VAL A 534 8.18 -9.52 -12.74
CA VAL A 534 7.32 -8.70 -13.61
C VAL A 534 7.54 -9.08 -15.07
N GLY A 535 6.48 -9.54 -15.74
CA GLY A 535 6.54 -9.98 -17.15
C GLY A 535 7.24 -11.32 -17.40
N ARG A 536 7.76 -11.98 -16.36
CA ARG A 536 8.46 -13.27 -16.50
C ARG A 536 7.49 -14.38 -16.90
N MET A 537 7.81 -15.09 -17.99
CA MET A 537 7.08 -16.30 -18.39
C MET A 537 7.39 -17.47 -17.46
N PRO A 538 6.49 -18.46 -17.33
CA PRO A 538 6.82 -19.75 -16.72
C PRO A 538 7.95 -20.42 -17.52
N VAL A 539 8.80 -21.20 -16.84
CA VAL A 539 9.97 -21.84 -17.46
C VAL A 539 9.73 -23.33 -17.60
N LEU A 540 10.12 -23.93 -18.72
CA LEU A 540 10.18 -25.37 -18.89
C LEU A 540 11.54 -25.86 -18.40
N GLN A 541 11.54 -26.68 -17.35
CA GLN A 541 12.74 -27.19 -16.68
C GLN A 541 12.52 -28.67 -16.36
N ASP A 542 13.46 -29.52 -16.78
CA ASP A 542 13.38 -30.98 -16.61
C ASP A 542 12.03 -31.59 -17.02
N GLY A 543 11.53 -31.16 -18.19
CA GLY A 543 10.25 -31.60 -18.75
C GLY A 543 9.01 -31.07 -18.01
N ARG A 544 9.16 -30.12 -17.09
CA ARG A 544 8.07 -29.53 -16.31
C ARG A 544 8.04 -28.01 -16.41
N VAL A 545 6.85 -27.45 -16.62
CA VAL A 545 6.60 -26.01 -16.55
C VAL A 545 6.53 -25.59 -15.08
N THR A 546 7.41 -24.68 -14.66
CA THR A 546 7.54 -24.17 -13.30
C THR A 546 7.37 -22.65 -13.22
N ALA A 547 6.71 -22.19 -12.16
CA ALA A 547 6.62 -20.78 -11.78
C ALA A 547 6.43 -20.63 -10.27
N TRP A 548 7.28 -19.86 -9.61
CA TRP A 548 7.24 -19.63 -8.16
C TRP A 548 7.07 -18.15 -7.84
N ILE A 549 6.20 -17.85 -6.87
CA ILE A 549 5.94 -16.49 -6.40
C ILE A 549 5.97 -16.48 -4.86
N PRO A 550 7.04 -15.95 -4.23
CA PRO A 550 7.03 -15.71 -2.79
C PRO A 550 6.08 -14.57 -2.45
N HIS A 551 5.35 -14.66 -1.35
CA HIS A 551 4.39 -13.64 -0.95
C HIS A 551 4.09 -13.62 0.54
N THR A 552 3.55 -12.48 0.99
CA THR A 552 2.96 -12.33 2.32
C THR A 552 1.53 -12.87 2.30
N ALA A 553 1.27 -13.92 3.08
CA ALA A 553 -0.08 -14.44 3.29
C ALA A 553 -0.95 -13.45 4.08
N THR A 554 -2.26 -13.66 4.08
CA THR A 554 -3.25 -12.78 4.75
C THR A 554 -3.04 -12.64 6.26
N ASP A 555 -2.33 -13.59 6.89
CA ASP A 555 -1.97 -13.57 8.31
C ASP A 555 -0.58 -12.95 8.58
N GLY A 556 0.05 -12.36 7.56
CA GLY A 556 1.38 -11.77 7.61
C GLY A 556 2.53 -12.77 7.53
N THR A 557 2.26 -14.06 7.33
CA THR A 557 3.31 -15.08 7.25
C THR A 557 3.87 -15.26 5.84
N LEU A 558 5.11 -15.74 5.75
CA LEU A 558 5.77 -16.05 4.48
C LEU A 558 5.17 -17.31 3.86
N ALA A 559 4.82 -17.22 2.58
CA ALA A 559 4.38 -18.32 1.77
C ALA A 559 4.96 -18.25 0.35
N ILE A 560 5.04 -19.40 -0.32
CA ILE A 560 5.43 -19.50 -1.72
C ILE A 560 4.27 -20.13 -2.49
N ARG A 561 3.82 -19.47 -3.56
CA ARG A 561 2.90 -20.06 -4.52
C ARG A 561 3.75 -20.73 -5.60
N ALA A 562 3.57 -22.03 -5.80
CA ALA A 562 4.30 -22.80 -6.79
C ALA A 562 3.33 -23.43 -7.79
N TRP A 563 3.72 -23.44 -9.06
CA TRP A 563 3.13 -24.27 -10.11
C TRP A 563 4.20 -25.18 -10.66
N GLN A 564 3.83 -26.43 -10.93
CA GLN A 564 4.69 -27.44 -11.54
C GLN A 564 3.81 -28.38 -12.37
N ARG A 565 3.87 -28.27 -13.70
CA ARG A 565 2.97 -28.95 -14.63
C ARG A 565 3.76 -29.65 -15.73
N PRO A 566 3.34 -30.80 -16.28
CA PRO A 566 4.01 -31.41 -17.43
C PRO A 566 3.93 -30.53 -18.69
N ALA A 567 2.84 -29.78 -18.84
CA ALA A 567 2.64 -28.80 -19.89
C ALA A 567 1.67 -27.70 -19.43
N HIS A 568 1.73 -26.53 -20.05
CA HIS A 568 0.84 -25.40 -19.74
C HIS A 568 0.70 -24.45 -20.94
N ALA A 569 -0.51 -24.00 -21.23
CA ALA A 569 -0.75 -22.95 -22.21
C ALA A 569 -0.90 -21.59 -21.49
N GLU A 570 0.15 -20.77 -21.55
CA GLU A 570 0.22 -19.46 -20.90
C GLU A 570 -0.49 -18.40 -21.74
N VAL A 571 -1.56 -17.81 -21.22
CA VAL A 571 -2.34 -16.78 -21.88
C VAL A 571 -1.56 -15.47 -21.91
N THR A 572 -1.24 -14.98 -23.10
CA THR A 572 -0.47 -13.75 -23.33
C THR A 572 -1.36 -12.54 -23.61
N GLY A 573 -2.58 -12.72 -24.14
CA GLY A 573 -3.45 -11.59 -24.49
C GLY A 573 -4.94 -11.91 -24.66
N TRP A 574 -5.77 -10.85 -24.67
CA TRP A 574 -7.23 -10.92 -24.71
C TRP A 574 -7.85 -9.84 -25.61
N ARG A 575 -8.82 -10.22 -26.45
CA ARG A 575 -9.75 -9.25 -27.07
C ARG A 575 -11.19 -9.71 -26.88
N VAL A 576 -12.01 -8.89 -26.26
CA VAL A 576 -13.43 -9.19 -26.01
C VAL A 576 -14.31 -8.35 -26.90
N SER A 577 -15.29 -9.00 -27.51
CA SER A 577 -16.35 -8.43 -28.33
C SER A 577 -17.71 -8.89 -27.79
N PRO A 578 -18.83 -8.31 -28.24
CA PRO A 578 -20.16 -8.83 -27.90
C PRO A 578 -20.37 -10.31 -28.31
N GLU A 579 -19.73 -10.75 -29.39
CA GLU A 579 -19.91 -12.08 -29.98
C GLU A 579 -19.06 -13.16 -29.29
N GLY A 580 -17.91 -12.77 -28.73
CA GLY A 580 -16.98 -13.70 -28.10
C GLY A 580 -15.70 -13.07 -27.57
N ALA A 581 -14.81 -13.93 -27.05
CA ALA A 581 -13.48 -13.55 -26.59
C ALA A 581 -12.39 -14.27 -27.39
N VAL A 582 -11.51 -13.49 -28.01
CA VAL A 582 -10.29 -13.98 -28.66
C VAL A 582 -9.17 -14.03 -27.63
N VAL A 583 -8.55 -15.19 -27.49
CA VAL A 583 -7.48 -15.46 -26.51
C VAL A 583 -6.21 -15.83 -27.25
N THR A 584 -5.11 -15.17 -26.89
CA THR A 584 -3.76 -15.53 -27.38
C THR A 584 -3.02 -16.26 -26.27
N ALA A 585 -2.39 -17.39 -26.58
CA ALA A 585 -1.68 -18.20 -25.60
C ALA A 585 -0.44 -18.88 -26.22
N ARG A 586 0.56 -19.13 -25.39
CA ARG A 586 1.80 -19.82 -25.74
C ARG A 586 1.87 -21.18 -25.05
N LEU A 587 2.10 -22.25 -25.80
CA LEU A 587 2.28 -23.58 -25.23
C LEU A 587 3.70 -23.75 -24.72
N LEU A 588 3.81 -24.15 -23.45
CA LEU A 588 5.03 -24.55 -22.78
C LEU A 588 4.93 -26.05 -22.52
N ALA A 589 5.71 -26.84 -23.26
CA ALA A 589 5.78 -28.30 -23.18
C ALA A 589 7.03 -28.80 -23.91
N GLU A 590 7.45 -30.04 -23.64
CA GLU A 590 8.35 -30.75 -24.55
C GLU A 590 7.64 -30.96 -25.90
N GLU A 591 8.37 -30.79 -27.01
CA GLU A 591 7.82 -30.91 -28.37
C GLU A 591 6.59 -29.99 -28.65
N ALA A 592 6.49 -28.84 -27.97
CA ALA A 592 5.33 -27.95 -28.03
C ALA A 592 4.83 -27.63 -29.46
N VAL A 593 5.74 -27.41 -30.41
CA VAL A 593 5.40 -27.11 -31.81
C VAL A 593 4.63 -28.27 -32.44
N ARG A 594 5.09 -29.51 -32.24
CA ARG A 594 4.46 -30.71 -32.78
C ARG A 594 3.09 -30.94 -32.12
N LEU A 595 3.02 -30.81 -30.79
CA LEU A 595 1.77 -30.96 -30.05
C LEU A 595 0.70 -29.95 -30.51
N LEU A 596 1.12 -28.73 -30.90
CA LEU A 596 0.20 -27.69 -31.36
C LEU A 596 -0.42 -27.96 -32.74
N GLU A 597 0.19 -28.78 -33.59
CA GLU A 597 -0.35 -29.06 -34.94
C GLU A 597 -1.67 -29.84 -34.89
N GLU A 598 -1.85 -30.65 -33.84
CA GLU A 598 -3.05 -31.46 -33.61
C GLU A 598 -3.92 -30.87 -32.48
N ALA A 599 -3.57 -29.68 -31.97
CA ALA A 599 -4.18 -29.16 -30.77
C ALA A 599 -5.57 -28.56 -31.01
N THR A 600 -6.49 -28.81 -30.08
CA THR A 600 -7.80 -28.18 -30.03
C THR A 600 -8.10 -27.75 -28.59
N VAL A 601 -8.58 -26.53 -28.40
CA VAL A 601 -9.06 -26.11 -27.08
C VAL A 601 -10.44 -26.70 -26.85
N ILE A 602 -10.69 -27.21 -25.65
CA ILE A 602 -11.97 -27.77 -25.21
C ILE A 602 -12.45 -26.95 -24.02
N ALA A 603 -13.69 -26.48 -24.09
CA ALA A 603 -14.41 -25.95 -22.95
C ALA A 603 -15.06 -27.13 -22.23
N VAL A 604 -14.48 -27.53 -21.09
CA VAL A 604 -14.94 -28.68 -20.29
C VAL A 604 -15.95 -28.21 -19.26
N SER A 605 -17.20 -28.62 -19.39
CA SER A 605 -18.29 -28.25 -18.49
C SER A 605 -18.13 -28.92 -17.13
N ARG A 606 -18.54 -28.23 -16.08
CA ARG A 606 -18.64 -28.81 -14.74
C ARG A 606 -19.93 -29.58 -14.49
N GLU A 607 -20.91 -29.47 -15.39
CA GLU A 607 -22.21 -30.12 -15.25
C GLU A 607 -22.30 -31.47 -16.00
N GLY A 608 -21.37 -31.77 -16.91
CA GLY A 608 -21.35 -33.01 -17.67
C GLY A 608 -20.70 -32.87 -19.05
N ALA A 609 -20.09 -33.95 -19.54
CA ALA A 609 -19.36 -33.97 -20.81
C ALA A 609 -20.25 -33.72 -22.03
N GLU A 610 -21.57 -33.93 -21.92
CA GLU A 610 -22.54 -33.62 -22.96
C GLU A 610 -22.66 -32.11 -23.25
N TYR A 611 -22.18 -31.26 -22.34
CA TYR A 611 -22.14 -29.79 -22.50
C TYR A 611 -20.76 -29.27 -22.91
N ASP A 612 -19.79 -30.15 -23.17
CA ASP A 612 -18.47 -29.77 -23.66
C ASP A 612 -18.54 -29.26 -25.10
N PHE A 613 -17.65 -28.34 -25.46
CA PHE A 613 -17.52 -27.89 -26.85
C PHE A 613 -16.08 -27.53 -27.21
N THR A 614 -15.74 -27.73 -28.48
CA THR A 614 -14.40 -27.54 -29.02
C THR A 614 -14.24 -26.16 -29.64
N LEU A 615 -13.03 -25.63 -29.52
CA LEU A 615 -12.60 -24.30 -29.90
C LEU A 615 -11.30 -24.45 -30.71
N PRO A 616 -11.39 -24.62 -32.04
CA PRO A 616 -10.21 -24.84 -32.87
C PRO A 616 -9.30 -23.59 -32.85
N PRO A 617 -7.96 -23.76 -32.83
CA PRO A 617 -7.03 -22.66 -33.02
C PRO A 617 -7.23 -22.00 -34.40
N SER A 618 -7.20 -20.68 -34.41
CA SER A 618 -7.42 -19.82 -35.59
C SER A 618 -6.13 -19.25 -36.18
N ARG A 619 -5.04 -19.20 -35.41
CA ARG A 619 -3.70 -18.77 -35.83
C ARG A 619 -2.66 -19.53 -35.03
N PHE A 620 -1.51 -19.80 -35.65
CA PHE A 620 -0.39 -20.50 -35.04
C PHE A 620 0.95 -19.93 -35.50
N SER A 621 1.86 -19.69 -34.56
CA SER A 621 3.24 -19.30 -34.76
C SER A 621 4.16 -20.45 -34.36
N ARG A 622 4.82 -21.08 -35.34
CA ARG A 622 5.76 -22.19 -35.11
C ARG A 622 6.98 -21.78 -34.31
N SER A 623 7.51 -20.56 -34.52
CA SER A 623 8.73 -20.10 -33.85
C SER A 623 8.52 -19.86 -32.36
N GLU A 624 7.30 -19.48 -31.95
CA GLU A 624 7.00 -19.12 -30.57
C GLU A 624 6.12 -20.15 -29.85
N ALA A 625 5.62 -21.17 -30.56
CA ALA A 625 4.57 -22.06 -30.07
C ALA A 625 3.35 -21.28 -29.55
N GLU A 626 3.03 -20.15 -30.21
CA GLU A 626 1.89 -19.30 -29.87
C GLU A 626 0.69 -19.63 -30.76
N PHE A 627 -0.50 -19.62 -30.19
CA PHE A 627 -1.74 -19.83 -30.91
C PHE A 627 -2.85 -18.88 -30.42
N THR A 628 -3.88 -18.73 -31.24
CA THR A 628 -5.06 -17.92 -30.90
C THR A 628 -6.32 -18.74 -31.08
N PHE A 629 -7.27 -18.67 -30.14
CA PHE A 629 -8.60 -19.29 -30.27
C PHE A 629 -9.69 -18.30 -29.87
N THR A 630 -10.92 -18.58 -30.30
CA THR A 630 -12.09 -17.74 -29.97
C THR A 630 -13.04 -18.54 -29.09
N ILE A 631 -13.54 -17.92 -28.03
CA ILE A 631 -14.63 -18.42 -27.19
C ILE A 631 -15.93 -17.80 -27.71
N PRO A 632 -16.77 -18.53 -28.45
CA PRO A 632 -18.06 -18.05 -28.95
C PRO A 632 -19.10 -18.04 -27.83
N PHE A 633 -19.60 -16.87 -27.46
CA PHE A 633 -20.51 -16.77 -26.32
C PHE A 633 -21.91 -17.32 -26.62
N GLU A 634 -22.38 -17.25 -27.87
CA GLU A 634 -23.66 -17.86 -28.27
C GLU A 634 -23.65 -19.37 -28.10
N ARG A 635 -22.56 -20.05 -28.47
CA ARG A 635 -22.45 -21.49 -28.30
C ARG A 635 -22.48 -21.92 -26.84
N ALA A 636 -21.78 -21.19 -25.98
CA ALA A 636 -21.84 -21.43 -24.53
C ALA A 636 -23.26 -21.16 -23.98
N LEU A 637 -23.98 -20.20 -24.54
CA LEU A 637 -25.35 -19.89 -24.16
C LEU A 637 -26.32 -21.01 -24.55
N GLU A 638 -26.16 -21.61 -25.73
CA GLU A 638 -26.96 -22.77 -26.19
C GLU A 638 -26.78 -24.00 -25.29
N LEU A 639 -25.57 -24.22 -24.79
CA LEU A 639 -25.20 -25.38 -23.96
C LEU A 639 -25.41 -25.14 -22.46
N ARG A 640 -25.91 -23.97 -22.09
CA ARG A 640 -26.18 -23.60 -20.70
C ARG A 640 -27.30 -24.47 -20.11
N SER A 641 -27.07 -25.06 -18.94
CA SER A 641 -27.99 -25.99 -18.28
C SER A 641 -28.43 -25.52 -16.88
N VAL A 642 -27.57 -24.82 -16.13
CA VAL A 642 -27.83 -24.40 -14.73
C VAL A 642 -27.74 -22.89 -14.50
N GLU A 643 -28.10 -22.45 -13.28
CA GLU A 643 -28.13 -21.03 -12.89
C GLU A 643 -26.75 -20.39 -13.02
N HIS A 644 -25.72 -21.15 -12.66
CA HIS A 644 -24.34 -20.75 -12.79
C HIS A 644 -23.52 -21.86 -13.44
N ASP A 645 -23.42 -21.81 -14.77
CA ASP A 645 -22.56 -22.70 -15.53
C ASP A 645 -21.11 -22.21 -15.54
N VAL A 646 -20.19 -23.17 -15.53
CA VAL A 646 -18.76 -22.95 -15.68
C VAL A 646 -18.16 -23.99 -16.61
N TRP A 647 -17.38 -23.51 -17.57
CA TRP A 647 -16.49 -24.34 -18.38
C TRP A 647 -15.04 -24.02 -18.06
N ASP A 648 -14.23 -25.03 -17.78
CA ASP A 648 -12.79 -24.89 -17.65
C ASP A 648 -12.13 -25.07 -19.03
N LEU A 649 -11.27 -24.14 -19.43
CA LEU A 649 -10.65 -24.17 -20.76
C LEU A 649 -9.37 -25.01 -20.70
N ARG A 650 -9.31 -26.04 -21.54
CA ARG A 650 -8.19 -26.99 -21.62
C ARG A 650 -7.73 -27.15 -23.06
N LEU A 651 -6.46 -27.46 -23.28
CA LEU A 651 -5.92 -27.79 -24.60
C LEU A 651 -5.77 -29.31 -24.70
N SER A 652 -6.41 -29.91 -25.70
CA SER A 652 -6.20 -31.30 -26.12
C SER A 652 -5.20 -31.33 -27.25
N THR A 653 -4.30 -32.32 -27.27
CA THR A 653 -3.22 -32.47 -28.28
C THR A 653 -3.25 -33.86 -28.92
N GLY A 654 -4.44 -34.44 -29.08
CA GLY A 654 -4.65 -35.79 -29.62
C GLY A 654 -5.15 -36.82 -28.61
N GLU A 655 -5.59 -37.98 -29.10
CA GLU A 655 -6.11 -39.07 -28.26
C GLU A 655 -5.02 -39.63 -27.33
N GLY A 656 -5.37 -39.84 -26.05
CA GLY A 656 -4.48 -40.44 -25.04
C GLY A 656 -3.54 -39.47 -24.32
N HIS A 657 -3.47 -38.19 -24.73
CA HIS A 657 -2.72 -37.17 -24.01
C HIS A 657 -3.58 -36.50 -22.92
N PRO A 658 -3.01 -36.18 -21.73
CA PRO A 658 -3.73 -35.47 -20.69
C PRO A 658 -4.07 -34.04 -21.13
N LEU A 659 -5.25 -33.57 -20.75
CA LEU A 659 -5.70 -32.21 -21.04
C LEU A 659 -4.78 -31.17 -20.39
N ILE A 660 -4.21 -30.30 -21.22
CA ILE A 660 -3.26 -29.27 -20.79
C ILE A 660 -4.04 -28.06 -20.26
N PRO A 661 -3.73 -27.54 -19.07
CA PRO A 661 -4.35 -26.31 -18.56
C PRO A 661 -4.08 -25.12 -19.47
N VAL A 662 -5.11 -24.33 -19.75
CA VAL A 662 -4.97 -22.98 -20.32
C VAL A 662 -5.12 -21.99 -19.17
N GLY A 663 -4.17 -21.08 -18.97
CA GLY A 663 -4.18 -20.19 -17.80
C GLY A 663 -3.08 -19.15 -17.84
N ARG A 664 -2.86 -18.42 -16.74
CA ARG A 664 -1.79 -17.43 -16.65
C ARG A 664 -1.05 -17.54 -15.31
N ILE A 665 0.05 -18.26 -15.28
CA ILE A 665 0.81 -18.57 -14.05
C ILE A 665 2.12 -17.81 -13.97
N GLY A 666 2.56 -17.15 -15.04
CA GLY A 666 3.74 -16.29 -15.04
C GLY A 666 3.50 -14.96 -14.33
N GLY A 667 4.53 -14.15 -14.24
CA GLY A 667 4.46 -12.83 -13.63
C GLY A 667 4.56 -12.83 -12.10
N ASP A 668 4.22 -11.69 -11.50
CA ASP A 668 4.26 -11.43 -10.07
C ASP A 668 2.86 -11.48 -9.39
N ILE A 669 1.82 -11.86 -10.13
CA ILE A 669 0.43 -11.85 -9.63
C ILE A 669 0.04 -13.24 -9.13
N ILE A 670 -0.10 -13.35 -7.80
CA ILE A 670 -0.43 -14.62 -7.11
C ILE A 670 -1.86 -15.07 -7.40
N ASP A 671 -2.83 -14.15 -7.38
CA ASP A 671 -4.25 -14.39 -7.62
C ASP A 671 -4.78 -13.41 -8.67
N ARG A 672 -5.06 -13.93 -9.86
CA ARG A 672 -5.49 -13.12 -11.01
C ARG A 672 -6.99 -12.83 -11.02
N LYS A 673 -7.81 -13.55 -10.25
CA LYS A 673 -9.28 -13.51 -10.34
C LYS A 673 -9.86 -12.10 -10.13
N ARG A 674 -9.23 -11.29 -9.29
CA ARG A 674 -9.67 -9.91 -8.97
C ARG A 674 -8.87 -8.81 -9.68
N ILE A 675 -7.75 -9.18 -10.28
CA ILE A 675 -6.80 -8.26 -10.93
C ILE A 675 -7.06 -8.24 -12.44
N ASP A 676 -7.01 -9.41 -13.07
CA ASP A 676 -7.25 -9.60 -14.50
C ASP A 676 -8.76 -9.67 -14.77
N THR A 677 -9.46 -8.55 -14.56
CA THR A 677 -10.92 -8.49 -14.69
C THR A 677 -11.35 -8.26 -16.13
N VAL A 678 -11.58 -9.37 -16.85
CA VAL A 678 -12.13 -9.35 -18.21
C VAL A 678 -13.60 -8.86 -18.19
N PRO A 679 -14.01 -7.99 -19.13
CA PRO A 679 -15.38 -7.50 -19.23
C PRO A 679 -16.40 -8.63 -19.37
N ALA A 680 -17.51 -8.52 -18.64
CA ALA A 680 -18.67 -9.36 -18.91
C ALA A 680 -19.51 -8.79 -20.06
N VAL A 681 -20.11 -9.70 -20.82
CA VAL A 681 -21.12 -9.45 -21.85
C VAL A 681 -22.47 -9.96 -21.32
N ARG A 682 -23.56 -9.26 -21.67
CA ARG A 682 -24.92 -9.66 -21.33
C ARG A 682 -25.60 -10.20 -22.60
N LEU A 683 -26.13 -11.40 -22.53
CA LEU A 683 -26.85 -12.09 -23.60
C LEU A 683 -28.23 -12.52 -23.10
N VAL A 684 -29.16 -12.83 -24.01
CA VAL A 684 -30.51 -13.29 -23.64
C VAL A 684 -30.62 -14.79 -23.91
N HIS A 685 -30.67 -15.59 -22.86
CA HIS A 685 -30.96 -17.02 -22.97
C HIS A 685 -32.46 -17.24 -23.20
N PRO A 686 -32.87 -18.07 -24.18
CA PRO A 686 -34.29 -18.26 -24.51
C PRO A 686 -35.17 -18.68 -23.34
N ALA A 687 -34.66 -19.54 -22.45
CA ALA A 687 -35.42 -20.07 -21.31
C ALA A 687 -35.10 -19.41 -19.95
N ARG A 688 -33.96 -18.72 -19.82
CA ARG A 688 -33.45 -18.22 -18.53
C ARG A 688 -33.36 -16.68 -18.48
N GLY A 689 -33.64 -16.02 -19.60
CA GLY A 689 -33.58 -14.57 -19.70
C GLY A 689 -32.15 -14.04 -19.71
N LEU A 690 -31.96 -12.87 -19.11
CA LEU A 690 -30.69 -12.15 -19.16
C LEU A 690 -29.57 -12.95 -18.48
N THR A 691 -28.50 -13.21 -19.23
CA THR A 691 -27.36 -14.01 -18.81
C THR A 691 -26.10 -13.16 -18.87
N ARG A 692 -25.32 -13.16 -17.80
CA ARG A 692 -24.00 -12.52 -17.72
C ARG A 692 -22.92 -13.54 -18.05
N THR A 693 -22.29 -13.37 -19.21
CA THR A 693 -21.20 -14.20 -19.72
C THR A 693 -19.85 -13.53 -19.48
N ARG A 694 -18.88 -14.26 -18.92
CA ARG A 694 -17.56 -13.70 -18.62
C ARG A 694 -16.45 -14.79 -18.55
N PRO A 695 -15.38 -14.65 -19.36
CA PRO A 695 -14.11 -15.33 -19.11
C PRO A 695 -13.46 -14.82 -17.81
N PHE A 696 -12.87 -15.69 -17.01
CA PHE A 696 -12.21 -15.32 -15.77
C PHE A 696 -11.12 -16.32 -15.38
N TYR A 697 -10.17 -15.88 -14.56
CA TYR A 697 -9.19 -16.78 -13.96
C TYR A 697 -9.72 -17.39 -12.66
N THR A 698 -9.52 -18.70 -12.51
CA THR A 698 -9.82 -19.44 -11.28
C THR A 698 -8.80 -19.11 -10.18
N VAL A 699 -8.99 -19.67 -8.99
CA VAL A 699 -8.01 -19.55 -7.88
C VAL A 699 -6.67 -20.23 -8.23
N GLY A 700 -6.68 -21.17 -9.19
CA GLY A 700 -5.48 -21.80 -9.74
C GLY A 700 -4.76 -20.98 -10.80
N ASN A 701 -5.32 -19.81 -11.17
CA ASN A 701 -4.97 -19.03 -12.36
C ASN A 701 -5.21 -19.76 -13.69
N ASP A 702 -6.06 -20.79 -13.68
CA ASP A 702 -6.56 -21.41 -14.92
C ASP A 702 -7.69 -20.57 -15.51
N LEU A 703 -7.83 -20.61 -16.82
CA LEU A 703 -8.87 -19.90 -17.53
C LEU A 703 -10.18 -20.71 -17.50
N ALA A 704 -11.27 -20.03 -17.13
CA ALA A 704 -12.62 -20.55 -17.17
C ALA A 704 -13.60 -19.56 -17.82
N LEU A 705 -14.71 -20.05 -18.35
CA LEU A 705 -15.85 -19.28 -18.80
C LEU A 705 -17.00 -19.45 -17.80
N SER A 706 -17.63 -18.35 -17.38
CA SER A 706 -18.80 -18.40 -16.51
C SER A 706 -20.01 -17.74 -17.15
N LEU A 707 -21.15 -18.42 -17.11
CA LEU A 707 -22.47 -17.90 -17.45
C LEU A 707 -23.34 -17.91 -16.20
N ARG A 708 -23.98 -16.79 -15.88
CA ARG A 708 -24.86 -16.65 -14.70
C ARG A 708 -26.13 -15.92 -15.04
N ASP A 709 -27.22 -16.26 -14.37
CA ASP A 709 -28.43 -15.42 -14.38
C ASP A 709 -28.06 -14.00 -13.92
N ALA A 710 -28.60 -13.02 -14.63
CA ALA A 710 -28.36 -11.61 -14.38
C ALA A 710 -29.68 -10.90 -14.13
N GLU A 711 -29.73 -10.09 -13.08
CA GLU A 711 -30.86 -9.20 -12.88
C GLU A 711 -30.91 -8.14 -13.98
N ILE A 712 -32.12 -7.78 -14.38
CA ILE A 712 -32.37 -6.57 -15.17
C ILE A 712 -32.06 -5.41 -14.23
N GLU A 713 -30.95 -4.70 -14.46
CA GLU A 713 -30.70 -3.44 -13.74
C GLU A 713 -31.84 -2.47 -14.08
N ALA A 714 -32.59 -2.07 -13.05
CA ALA A 714 -33.67 -1.08 -13.13
C ALA A 714 -33.17 0.32 -13.52
#